data_AF-A0A9P6D6Z3-F1
#
_entry.id   AF-A0A9P6D6Z3-F1
#
_cell.length_a   1.000
_cell.length_b   1.000
_cell.length_c   1.000
_cell.angle_alpha   90.00
_cell.angle_beta   90.00
_cell.angle_gamma   90.00
#
_symmetry.space_group_name_H-M   'P 1'
#
loop_
_entity.id
_entity.type
_entity.pdbx_description
1 polymer ?
#
loop_
_entity_poly.entity_id
_entity_poly.type
_entity_poly.pdbx_seq_one_letter_code
_entity_poly.pdbx_strand_id
1 'polypeptide(L)'
;MARRSLCLAYYCSGHGYGHATRVSAFARHLLSEDEGNRPIIYIVSSAPEHVFADSIACGARYRFAEIDPVIVQPLAYRVDRKKSVEVLKKFLDKKEELLERERKWLIEVQAHGVLSDAAFLGCLAARAAGLPSVLITNFSFDSVYSYLSTPLRDVAPPRHPALEEHPTAAILDMISDDPIPHAELAPLVEQIHAGYRCADLLIRLPGHIPLPSFFTAPPLPSYEWVHVDTRQLRVDILESLKMSPDELALLPSLPWTPSVRRPKKVLKRSVVQAPLLVRPPTAESSVYTPEGRARLLESIGVPPELHDPAKTKILIVSFGGQVFRRPGSSHGSSSRASSRPHSRNASQEDIGKLVNPHPHSPLDYFAPTIDSEAGIQPSRPPPKQSTSNFAAHILPTNLSLSDTDLASLPACKSRLATPNHIWIPGAPPASKPLFSPSLQPSTVIIPQINTIPPTPAAAATFEFDEYEDVPQLLPDASWIAVVCGVSKEQWNNSLRGDKDEELPEGFYVAPRDVYMPDLTAVGDVLLGKLGYGTVSECVDACTPFVYVSRPLFIEEHGLRLLLDQEGTGLELAREAYEAGDWAAAVSEAFAKGKKAKDVKRLDMARGVGVDRREEEGRKLAGTVTDWVTEWWTD
;
A
#
# COMPACT_ATOMS: atom_id res chain seq x y z
N MET A 1 -32.31 30.44 -17.89
CA MET A 1 -31.29 31.29 -17.24
C MET A 1 -29.97 30.55 -17.31
N ALA A 2 -28.89 31.17 -17.76
CA ALA A 2 -27.57 30.54 -17.74
C ALA A 2 -27.19 30.23 -16.29
N ARG A 3 -26.84 28.98 -15.99
CA ARG A 3 -26.42 28.54 -14.65
C ARG A 3 -25.10 29.25 -14.34
N ARG A 4 -24.97 29.86 -13.16
CA ARG A 4 -23.69 30.48 -12.77
C ARG A 4 -22.65 29.37 -12.60
N SER A 5 -21.48 29.51 -13.24
CA SER A 5 -20.37 28.56 -13.07
C SER A 5 -19.99 28.46 -11.59
N LEU A 6 -19.97 27.23 -11.07
CA LEU A 6 -19.60 26.94 -9.69
C LEU A 6 -18.09 27.12 -9.49
N CYS A 7 -17.69 27.38 -8.25
CA CYS A 7 -16.29 27.42 -7.82
C CYS A 7 -16.16 26.41 -6.68
N LEU A 8 -15.45 25.31 -6.91
CA LEU A 8 -15.32 24.22 -5.94
C LEU A 8 -13.86 24.08 -5.51
N ALA A 9 -13.64 23.96 -4.20
CA ALA A 9 -12.35 23.59 -3.65
C ALA A 9 -12.35 22.10 -3.30
N TYR A 10 -11.49 21.33 -3.95
CA TYR A 10 -11.35 19.89 -3.77
C TYR A 10 -10.08 19.58 -2.96
N TYR A 11 -10.27 19.33 -1.66
CA TYR A 11 -9.20 18.95 -0.75
C TYR A 11 -8.86 17.47 -0.92
N CYS A 12 -7.57 17.18 -1.02
CA CYS A 12 -7.05 15.83 -1.26
C CYS A 12 -5.90 15.53 -0.32
N SER A 13 -6.03 14.47 0.47
CA SER A 13 -4.95 13.96 1.33
C SER A 13 -3.65 13.77 0.55
N GLY A 14 -2.52 14.18 1.14
CA GLY A 14 -1.19 13.90 0.60
C GLY A 14 -0.68 12.48 0.87
N HIS A 15 -1.46 11.65 1.59
CA HIS A 15 -1.04 10.34 2.04
C HIS A 15 -1.10 9.29 0.92
N GLY A 16 0.00 9.21 0.16
CA GLY A 16 0.13 8.32 -0.98
C GLY A 16 -0.61 8.81 -2.23
N TYR A 17 -0.20 8.32 -3.40
CA TYR A 17 -0.71 8.85 -4.67
C TYR A 17 -2.10 8.33 -5.06
N GLY A 18 -2.66 7.34 -4.34
CA GLY A 18 -3.99 6.81 -4.63
C GLY A 18 -5.13 7.82 -4.44
N HIS A 19 -5.01 8.72 -3.46
CA HIS A 19 -5.95 9.85 -3.28
C HIS A 19 -5.82 10.84 -4.44
N ALA A 20 -4.58 11.19 -4.80
CA ALA A 20 -4.33 12.14 -5.86
C ALA A 20 -4.83 11.65 -7.24
N THR A 21 -4.62 10.37 -7.59
CA THR A 21 -5.07 9.82 -8.87
C THR A 21 -6.60 9.78 -8.99
N ARG A 22 -7.33 9.40 -7.93
CA ARG A 22 -8.81 9.39 -7.96
C ARG A 22 -9.41 10.80 -7.95
N VAL A 23 -8.80 11.73 -7.21
CA VAL A 23 -9.19 13.16 -7.26
C VAL A 23 -8.95 13.73 -8.66
N SER A 24 -7.82 13.41 -9.28
CA SER A 24 -7.54 13.83 -10.66
C SER A 24 -8.55 13.25 -11.64
N ALA A 25 -8.89 11.95 -11.52
CA ALA A 25 -9.92 11.30 -12.35
C ALA A 25 -11.29 11.98 -12.20
N PHE A 26 -11.75 12.21 -10.97
CA PHE A 26 -13.05 12.84 -10.74
C PHE A 26 -13.09 14.32 -11.14
N ALA A 27 -12.00 15.06 -10.93
CA ALA A 27 -11.87 16.45 -11.36
C ALA A 27 -12.03 16.59 -12.89
N ARG A 28 -11.54 15.62 -13.68
CA ARG A 28 -11.76 15.61 -15.13
C ARG A 28 -13.24 15.50 -15.48
N HIS A 29 -14.00 14.64 -14.81
CA HIS A 29 -15.44 14.54 -15.04
C HIS A 29 -16.17 15.83 -14.64
N LEU A 30 -15.81 16.45 -13.51
CA LEU A 30 -16.34 17.76 -13.12
C LEU A 30 -16.06 18.84 -14.18
N LEU A 31 -14.90 18.78 -14.85
CA LEU A 31 -14.49 19.73 -15.89
C LEU A 31 -15.01 19.38 -17.30
N SER A 32 -15.63 18.21 -17.48
CA SER A 32 -16.15 17.76 -18.78
C SER A 32 -17.49 18.37 -19.17
N GLU A 33 -18.10 19.14 -18.28
CA GLU A 33 -19.33 19.92 -18.53
C GLU A 33 -19.12 20.99 -19.64
N ASP A 34 -20.21 21.33 -20.33
CA ASP A 34 -20.23 22.36 -21.39
C ASP A 34 -19.66 23.69 -20.90
N GLU A 35 -19.02 24.47 -21.80
CA GLU A 35 -18.28 25.71 -21.46
C GLU A 35 -19.11 26.72 -20.64
N GLY A 36 -20.43 26.76 -20.82
CA GLY A 36 -21.32 27.64 -20.06
C GLY A 36 -21.60 27.21 -18.61
N ASN A 37 -21.42 25.93 -18.30
CA ASN A 37 -21.72 25.32 -16.99
C ASN A 37 -20.48 24.74 -16.29
N ARG A 38 -19.33 24.71 -16.97
CA ARG A 38 -18.07 24.17 -16.43
C ARG A 38 -17.69 24.85 -15.12
N PRO A 39 -17.50 24.11 -14.02
CA PRO A 39 -17.07 24.66 -12.75
C PRO A 39 -15.58 25.03 -12.76
N ILE A 40 -15.21 26.02 -11.96
CA ILE A 40 -13.82 26.27 -11.57
C ILE A 40 -13.47 25.29 -10.45
N ILE A 41 -12.45 24.46 -10.65
CA ILE A 41 -11.98 23.48 -9.68
C ILE A 41 -10.59 23.87 -9.16
N TYR A 42 -10.48 24.05 -7.84
CA TYR A 42 -9.19 24.17 -7.15
C TYR A 42 -8.86 22.85 -6.44
N ILE A 43 -7.79 22.18 -6.84
CA ILE A 43 -7.26 21.03 -6.12
C ILE A 43 -6.31 21.53 -5.04
N VAL A 44 -6.59 21.19 -3.78
CA VAL A 44 -5.80 21.60 -2.61
C VAL A 44 -5.19 20.36 -1.96
N SER A 45 -3.86 20.23 -2.02
CA SER A 45 -3.16 19.03 -1.53
C SER A 45 -1.69 19.29 -1.20
N SER A 46 -1.09 18.46 -0.36
CA SER A 46 0.36 18.39 -0.17
C SER A 46 1.04 17.40 -1.13
N ALA A 47 0.26 16.59 -1.88
CA ALA A 47 0.80 15.73 -2.93
C ALA A 47 1.45 16.58 -4.05
N PRO A 48 2.52 16.09 -4.70
CA PRO A 48 3.20 16.82 -5.77
C PRO A 48 2.27 17.17 -6.94
N GLU A 49 2.40 18.38 -7.47
CA GLU A 49 1.57 18.92 -8.57
C GLU A 49 1.49 18.00 -9.79
N HIS A 50 2.62 17.37 -10.17
CA HIS A 50 2.68 16.51 -11.36
C HIS A 50 1.74 15.30 -11.30
N VAL A 51 1.29 14.87 -10.12
CA VAL A 51 0.32 13.78 -9.97
C VAL A 51 -1.08 14.19 -10.46
N PHE A 52 -1.35 15.50 -10.54
CA PHE A 52 -2.62 16.06 -11.01
C PHE A 52 -2.57 16.55 -12.47
N ALA A 53 -1.50 16.25 -13.21
CA ALA A 53 -1.26 16.77 -14.56
C ALA A 53 -2.46 16.57 -15.50
N ASP A 54 -3.11 15.41 -15.48
CA ASP A 54 -4.26 15.09 -16.33
C ASP A 54 -5.46 16.00 -16.07
N SER A 55 -5.74 16.31 -14.81
CA SER A 55 -6.82 17.24 -14.43
C SER A 55 -6.45 18.70 -14.68
N ILE A 56 -5.18 19.06 -14.51
CA ILE A 56 -4.66 20.41 -14.79
C ILE A 56 -4.76 20.70 -16.29
N ALA A 57 -4.43 19.72 -17.14
CA ALA A 57 -4.62 19.81 -18.58
C ALA A 57 -6.09 20.05 -18.99
N CYS A 58 -7.06 19.58 -18.19
CA CYS A 58 -8.48 19.86 -18.37
C CYS A 58 -8.95 21.21 -17.76
N GLY A 59 -8.07 21.95 -17.08
CA GLY A 59 -8.37 23.27 -16.51
C GLY A 59 -8.48 23.33 -14.98
N ALA A 60 -8.15 22.24 -14.25
CA ALA A 60 -8.05 22.29 -12.80
C ALA A 60 -6.90 23.22 -12.35
N ARG A 61 -7.07 23.89 -11.22
CA ARG A 61 -6.06 24.77 -10.61
C ARG A 61 -5.47 24.08 -9.39
N TYR A 62 -4.16 23.90 -9.35
CA TYR A 62 -3.49 23.29 -8.20
C TYR A 62 -3.07 24.34 -7.17
N ARG A 63 -3.20 24.00 -5.88
CA ARG A 63 -2.68 24.78 -4.75
C ARG A 63 -2.06 23.84 -3.72
N PHE A 64 -0.77 24.01 -3.46
CA PHE A 64 -0.10 23.29 -2.38
C PHE A 64 -0.64 23.72 -1.02
N ALA A 65 -0.98 22.77 -0.16
CA ALA A 65 -1.32 23.03 1.25
C ALA A 65 -1.19 21.77 2.12
N GLU A 66 -0.69 21.94 3.34
CA GLU A 66 -0.70 20.89 4.38
C GLU A 66 -2.06 20.91 5.10
N ILE A 67 -2.90 19.93 4.77
CA ILE A 67 -4.33 19.93 5.12
C ILE A 67 -4.78 18.68 5.90
N ASP A 68 -3.88 17.72 6.10
CA ASP A 68 -4.12 16.51 6.86
C ASP A 68 -2.82 15.91 7.44
N PRO A 69 -2.91 15.19 8.56
CA PRO A 69 -1.77 14.47 9.15
C PRO A 69 -1.60 13.10 8.49
N VAL A 70 -0.38 12.78 8.07
CA VAL A 70 -0.06 11.51 7.38
C VAL A 70 0.29 10.38 8.35
N ILE A 71 -0.12 9.15 8.04
CA ILE A 71 0.40 7.94 8.70
C ILE A 71 1.83 7.70 8.23
N VAL A 72 2.73 7.45 9.18
CA VAL A 72 4.14 7.27 8.90
C VAL A 72 4.42 5.81 8.56
N GLN A 73 4.88 5.60 7.34
CA GLN A 73 5.18 4.28 6.78
C GLN A 73 6.68 4.17 6.46
N PRO A 74 7.50 3.66 7.39
CA PRO A 74 8.94 3.47 7.15
C PRO A 74 9.22 2.42 6.07
N LEU A 75 8.33 1.43 5.92
CA LEU A 75 8.38 0.38 4.90
C LEU A 75 6.99 0.19 4.27
N ALA A 76 6.93 -0.47 3.12
CA ALA A 76 5.70 -0.59 2.32
C ALA A 76 4.52 -1.25 3.05
N TYR A 77 4.78 -2.13 4.02
CA TYR A 77 3.78 -2.84 4.84
C TYR A 77 3.84 -2.49 6.32
N ARG A 78 4.74 -1.58 6.75
CA ARG A 78 4.96 -1.25 8.16
C ARG A 78 4.38 0.11 8.51
N VAL A 79 3.69 0.18 9.65
CA VAL A 79 3.22 1.43 10.25
C VAL A 79 4.10 1.77 11.46
N ASP A 80 4.59 3.00 11.53
CA ASP A 80 5.21 3.55 12.74
C ASP A 80 4.14 4.27 13.55
N ARG A 81 3.56 3.57 14.55
CA ARG A 81 2.44 4.11 15.33
C ARG A 81 2.84 5.33 16.14
N LYS A 82 3.96 5.27 16.85
CA LYS A 82 4.42 6.35 17.74
C LYS A 82 4.66 7.63 16.94
N LYS A 83 5.39 7.52 15.84
CA LYS A 83 5.67 8.67 14.97
C LYS A 83 4.41 9.19 14.27
N SER A 84 3.49 8.31 13.89
CA SER A 84 2.18 8.73 13.35
C SER A 84 1.38 9.57 14.36
N VAL A 85 1.38 9.18 15.63
CA VAL A 85 0.72 9.95 16.71
C VAL A 85 1.42 11.29 16.96
N GLU A 86 2.74 11.32 16.93
CA GLU A 86 3.49 12.58 17.04
C GLU A 86 3.18 13.55 15.89
N VAL A 87 3.09 13.04 14.66
CA VAL A 87 2.68 13.82 13.49
C VAL A 87 1.26 14.36 13.66
N LEU A 88 0.34 13.51 14.12
CA LEU A 88 -1.03 13.92 14.40
C LEU A 88 -1.10 15.02 15.47
N LYS A 89 -0.41 14.86 16.60
CA LYS A 89 -0.35 15.88 17.67
C LYS A 89 0.17 17.21 17.14
N LYS A 90 1.30 17.20 16.44
CA LYS A 90 1.91 18.40 15.84
C LYS A 90 0.98 19.10 14.83
N PHE A 91 0.22 18.32 14.05
CA PHE A 91 -0.76 18.89 13.14
C PHE A 91 -1.93 19.52 13.90
N LEU A 92 -2.48 18.81 14.90
CA LEU A 92 -3.61 19.29 15.69
C LEU A 92 -3.28 20.54 16.51
N ASP A 93 -2.03 20.69 16.97
CA ASP A 93 -1.54 21.91 17.65
C ASP A 93 -1.67 23.17 16.75
N LYS A 94 -1.57 23.00 15.43
CA LYS A 94 -1.69 24.08 14.44
C LYS A 94 -3.07 24.15 13.77
N LYS A 95 -3.98 23.25 14.12
CA LYS A 95 -5.27 23.07 13.41
C LYS A 95 -6.07 24.36 13.33
N GLU A 96 -6.16 25.15 14.40
CA GLU A 96 -6.94 26.39 14.40
C GLU A 96 -6.34 27.47 13.49
N GLU A 97 -5.00 27.57 13.42
CA GLU A 97 -4.31 28.48 12.49
C GLU A 97 -4.55 28.06 11.04
N LEU A 98 -4.39 26.77 10.75
CA LEU A 98 -4.63 26.20 9.41
C LEU A 98 -6.09 26.37 9.00
N LEU A 99 -7.03 26.10 9.91
CA LEU A 99 -8.46 26.31 9.69
C LEU A 99 -8.79 27.75 9.30
N GLU A 100 -8.27 28.73 10.05
CA GLU A 100 -8.54 30.14 9.75
C GLU A 100 -7.92 30.57 8.41
N ARG A 101 -6.75 30.04 8.06
CA ARG A 101 -6.12 30.25 6.76
C ARG A 101 -6.98 29.71 5.62
N GLU A 102 -7.45 28.47 5.73
CA GLU A 102 -8.32 27.85 4.73
C GLU A 102 -9.66 28.55 4.62
N ARG A 103 -10.27 28.93 5.76
CA ARG A 103 -11.53 29.68 5.80
C ARG A 103 -11.42 31.01 5.04
N LYS A 104 -10.36 31.79 5.28
CA LYS A 104 -10.12 33.06 4.58
C LYS A 104 -9.97 32.83 3.08
N TRP A 105 -9.14 31.86 2.69
CA TRP A 105 -8.92 31.57 1.27
C TRP A 105 -10.20 31.12 0.55
N LEU A 106 -11.02 30.26 1.17
CA LEU A 106 -12.31 29.83 0.59
C LEU A 106 -13.25 31.01 0.31
N ILE A 107 -13.22 32.04 1.18
CA ILE A 107 -13.99 33.27 0.99
C ILE A 107 -13.39 34.13 -0.13
N GLU A 108 -12.06 34.27 -0.17
CA GLU A 108 -11.33 35.03 -1.20
C GLU A 108 -11.58 34.50 -2.61
N VAL A 109 -11.56 33.18 -2.80
CA VAL A 109 -11.84 32.56 -4.10
C VAL A 109 -13.34 32.46 -4.43
N GLN A 110 -14.20 32.97 -3.54
CA GLN A 110 -15.65 32.90 -3.64
C GLN A 110 -16.14 31.47 -3.90
N ALA A 111 -15.63 30.51 -3.13
CA ALA A 111 -16.04 29.12 -3.24
C ALA A 111 -17.55 28.97 -3.00
N HIS A 112 -18.17 28.07 -3.77
CA HIS A 112 -19.57 27.69 -3.66
C HIS A 112 -19.75 26.39 -2.86
N GLY A 113 -18.71 25.57 -2.75
CA GLY A 113 -18.73 24.34 -1.98
C GLY A 113 -17.33 23.72 -1.87
N VAL A 114 -17.19 22.80 -0.92
CA VAL A 114 -15.96 22.03 -0.71
C VAL A 114 -16.20 20.56 -1.00
N LEU A 115 -15.31 19.96 -1.76
CA LEU A 115 -15.19 18.51 -1.90
C LEU A 115 -13.98 18.07 -1.08
N SER A 116 -14.06 16.96 -0.37
CA SER A 116 -12.94 16.45 0.43
C SER A 116 -12.75 14.96 0.21
N ASP A 117 -11.54 14.60 -0.20
CA ASP A 117 -11.06 13.24 -0.28
C ASP A 117 -10.22 12.93 0.97
N ALA A 118 -10.91 12.41 1.99
CA ALA A 118 -10.37 12.07 3.30
C ALA A 118 -9.62 13.21 4.03
N ALA A 119 -9.73 14.48 3.63
CA ALA A 119 -9.09 15.59 4.31
C ALA A 119 -10.07 16.32 5.26
N PHE A 120 -10.05 15.99 6.55
CA PHE A 120 -11.05 16.50 7.51
C PHE A 120 -11.04 18.03 7.64
N LEU A 121 -9.87 18.67 7.47
CA LEU A 121 -9.73 20.12 7.60
C LEU A 121 -10.52 20.87 6.53
N GLY A 122 -10.66 20.31 5.32
CA GLY A 122 -11.46 20.92 4.25
C GLY A 122 -12.94 21.05 4.65
N CYS A 123 -13.52 20.02 5.24
CA CYS A 123 -14.90 20.03 5.74
C CYS A 123 -15.08 21.03 6.91
N LEU A 124 -14.10 21.11 7.83
CA LEU A 124 -14.10 22.11 8.89
C LEU A 124 -14.03 23.54 8.34
N ALA A 125 -13.14 23.79 7.37
CA ALA A 125 -12.97 25.10 6.77
C ALA A 125 -14.23 25.54 5.99
N ALA A 126 -14.87 24.61 5.28
CA ALA A 126 -16.15 24.83 4.63
C ALA A 126 -17.21 25.27 5.63
N ARG A 127 -17.31 24.54 6.75
CA ARG A 127 -18.25 24.85 7.83
C ARG A 127 -18.01 26.25 8.40
N ALA A 128 -16.75 26.57 8.72
CA ALA A 128 -16.37 27.88 9.25
C ALA A 128 -16.62 29.02 8.23
N ALA A 129 -16.56 28.73 6.93
CA ALA A 129 -16.84 29.67 5.85
C ALA A 129 -18.34 29.78 5.49
N GLY A 130 -19.21 28.95 6.05
CA GLY A 130 -20.64 28.90 5.68
C GLY A 130 -20.91 28.26 4.32
N LEU A 131 -20.08 27.28 3.95
CA LEU A 131 -20.16 26.56 2.68
C LEU A 131 -20.61 25.11 2.90
N PRO A 132 -21.39 24.53 1.96
CA PRO A 132 -21.69 23.11 1.97
C PRO A 132 -20.41 22.31 1.70
N SER A 133 -20.32 21.10 2.26
CA SER A 133 -19.21 20.20 1.97
C SER A 133 -19.63 18.76 1.69
N VAL A 134 -18.88 18.13 0.80
CA VAL A 134 -19.05 16.77 0.30
C VAL A 134 -17.83 15.95 0.70
N LEU A 135 -18.04 14.82 1.35
CA LEU A 135 -16.99 13.84 1.63
C LEU A 135 -17.00 12.79 0.51
N ILE A 136 -15.88 12.57 -0.17
CA ILE A 136 -15.73 11.60 -1.25
C ILE A 136 -14.65 10.61 -0.85
N THR A 137 -15.03 9.45 -0.33
CA THR A 137 -14.05 8.50 0.20
C THR A 137 -14.58 7.08 0.39
N ASN A 138 -13.66 6.11 0.50
CA ASN A 138 -13.93 4.75 0.96
C ASN A 138 -13.55 4.55 2.45
N PHE A 139 -12.73 5.42 3.04
CA PHE A 139 -12.38 5.40 4.46
C PHE A 139 -12.08 6.81 4.99
N SER A 140 -12.02 6.98 6.31
CA SER A 140 -11.67 8.25 6.93
C SER A 140 -10.53 8.09 7.93
N PHE A 141 -9.69 9.12 8.09
CA PHE A 141 -8.51 9.02 8.95
C PHE A 141 -8.84 8.92 10.44
N ASP A 142 -10.03 9.32 10.88
CA ASP A 142 -10.48 9.05 12.26
C ASP A 142 -10.47 7.54 12.55
N SER A 143 -10.90 6.74 11.58
CA SER A 143 -10.88 5.27 11.65
C SER A 143 -9.46 4.71 11.54
N VAL A 144 -8.61 5.29 10.69
CA VAL A 144 -7.20 4.87 10.54
C VAL A 144 -6.40 5.16 11.82
N TYR A 145 -6.48 6.39 12.35
CA TYR A 145 -5.81 6.74 13.60
C TYR A 145 -6.39 5.96 14.77
N SER A 146 -7.72 5.81 14.87
CA SER A 146 -8.32 4.97 15.91
C SER A 146 -7.83 3.52 15.87
N TYR A 147 -7.43 3.01 14.70
CA TYR A 147 -6.96 1.64 14.56
C TYR A 147 -5.54 1.44 15.10
N LEU A 148 -4.77 2.51 15.33
CA LEU A 148 -3.44 2.43 15.95
C LEU A 148 -3.48 1.91 17.40
N SER A 149 -4.66 1.81 18.02
CA SER A 149 -4.86 1.11 19.30
C SER A 149 -5.09 -0.40 19.17
N THR A 150 -5.14 -0.96 17.96
CA THR A 150 -5.38 -2.39 17.78
C THR A 150 -4.34 -3.23 18.53
N PRO A 151 -4.76 -4.28 19.27
CA PRO A 151 -3.84 -5.18 19.94
C PRO A 151 -3.09 -6.08 18.95
N LEU A 152 -3.53 -6.12 17.68
CA LEU A 152 -2.78 -6.76 16.61
C LEU A 152 -1.39 -6.17 16.53
N ARG A 153 -0.39 -7.05 16.51
CA ARG A 153 1.00 -6.69 16.30
C ARG A 153 1.44 -7.22 14.96
N ASP A 154 2.11 -6.37 14.21
CA ASP A 154 2.88 -6.74 13.05
C ASP A 154 4.21 -7.29 13.58
N VAL A 155 4.26 -8.57 13.93
CA VAL A 155 5.50 -9.22 14.38
C VAL A 155 6.11 -9.90 13.15
N ALA A 156 7.37 -9.59 12.85
CA ALA A 156 8.11 -10.35 11.84
C ALA A 156 8.22 -11.82 12.30
N PRO A 157 8.15 -12.80 11.39
CA PRO A 157 8.30 -14.20 11.76
C PRO A 157 9.63 -14.45 12.51
N PRO A 158 9.65 -15.40 13.47
CA PRO A 158 10.84 -15.68 14.27
C PRO A 158 12.03 -16.06 13.37
N ARG A 159 13.17 -15.43 13.66
CA ARG A 159 14.41 -15.54 12.86
C ARG A 159 14.90 -16.99 12.78
N HIS A 160 15.37 -17.40 11.60
CA HIS A 160 16.41 -18.42 11.52
C HIS A 160 17.77 -17.76 11.86
N PRO A 161 18.63 -18.37 12.71
CA PRO A 161 19.89 -17.77 13.20
C PRO A 161 20.95 -17.38 12.14
N ALA A 162 20.71 -17.64 10.85
CA ALA A 162 21.71 -17.51 9.80
C ALA A 162 21.63 -16.20 8.97
N LEU A 163 20.65 -15.32 9.25
CA LEU A 163 20.28 -14.12 8.47
C LEU A 163 20.74 -12.79 9.12
N GLU A 164 21.94 -12.75 9.70
CA GLU A 164 22.47 -11.55 10.41
C GLU A 164 22.83 -10.35 9.51
N GLU A 165 22.72 -10.46 8.17
CA GLU A 165 23.26 -9.44 7.25
C GLU A 165 22.18 -8.73 6.39
N HIS A 166 20.95 -8.56 6.90
CA HIS A 166 19.91 -7.82 6.16
C HIS A 166 19.60 -6.43 6.76
N PRO A 167 19.79 -5.32 6.00
CA PRO A 167 19.50 -3.97 6.46
C PRO A 167 18.04 -3.73 6.87
N THR A 168 17.09 -4.43 6.22
CA THR A 168 15.65 -4.33 6.51
C THR A 168 15.27 -4.96 7.85
N ALA A 169 15.95 -6.05 8.24
CA ALA A 169 15.73 -6.69 9.53
C ALA A 169 16.15 -5.77 10.68
N ALA A 170 17.27 -5.06 10.52
CA ALA A 170 17.70 -4.04 11.48
C ALA A 170 16.70 -2.88 11.62
N ILE A 171 16.05 -2.44 10.54
CA ILE A 171 15.03 -1.38 10.60
C ILE A 171 13.76 -1.88 11.32
N LEU A 172 13.31 -3.11 11.05
CA LEU A 172 12.13 -3.70 11.69
C LEU A 172 12.33 -3.90 13.20
N ASP A 173 13.53 -4.29 13.62
CA ASP A 173 13.89 -4.41 15.04
C ASP A 173 13.96 -3.06 15.76
N MET A 174 14.27 -1.98 15.03
CA MET A 174 14.39 -0.63 15.59
C MET A 174 13.04 0.07 15.78
N ILE A 175 11.97 -0.37 15.09
CA ILE A 175 10.64 0.27 15.14
C ILE A 175 9.67 -0.62 15.91
N SER A 176 9.55 -0.36 17.21
CA SER A 176 8.59 -1.06 18.08
C SER A 176 7.15 -0.84 17.61
N ASP A 177 6.41 -1.94 17.42
CA ASP A 177 4.97 -1.93 17.13
C ASP A 177 4.16 -2.18 18.41
N ASP A 178 4.30 -1.25 19.35
CA ASP A 178 3.47 -1.22 20.55
C ASP A 178 2.13 -0.54 20.22
N PRO A 179 0.98 -1.18 20.51
CA PRO A 179 -0.32 -0.53 20.41
C PRO A 179 -0.37 0.77 21.23
N ILE A 180 -0.90 1.83 20.64
CA ILE A 180 -1.06 3.10 21.35
C ILE A 180 -2.29 3.02 22.25
N PRO A 181 -2.23 3.44 23.53
CA PRO A 181 -3.39 3.40 24.42
C PRO A 181 -4.59 4.17 23.84
N HIS A 182 -5.78 3.57 23.89
CA HIS A 182 -7.00 4.20 23.38
C HIS A 182 -7.26 5.57 24.04
N ALA A 183 -7.01 5.69 25.35
CA ALA A 183 -7.17 6.94 26.09
C ALA A 183 -6.27 8.08 25.57
N GLU A 184 -5.13 7.77 24.94
CA GLU A 184 -4.27 8.76 24.31
C GLU A 184 -4.82 9.19 22.94
N LEU A 185 -5.35 8.24 22.14
CA LEU A 185 -5.84 8.52 20.78
C LEU A 185 -7.22 9.12 20.74
N ALA A 186 -8.14 8.69 21.61
CA ALA A 186 -9.54 9.08 21.61
C ALA A 186 -9.75 10.61 21.47
N PRO A 187 -9.11 11.49 22.26
CA PRO A 187 -9.30 12.94 22.12
C PRO A 187 -8.71 13.51 20.83
N LEU A 188 -7.70 12.87 20.23
CA LEU A 188 -7.13 13.31 18.94
C LEU A 188 -8.03 12.88 17.79
N VAL A 189 -8.52 11.63 17.83
CA VAL A 189 -9.44 11.05 16.86
C VAL A 189 -10.77 11.82 16.85
N GLU A 190 -11.27 12.22 18.01
CA GLU A 190 -12.50 13.02 18.14
C GLU A 190 -12.41 14.34 17.37
N GLN A 191 -11.24 15.00 17.37
CA GLN A 191 -11.03 16.24 16.61
C GLN A 191 -11.06 16.01 15.09
N ILE A 192 -10.48 14.91 14.61
CA ILE A 192 -10.55 14.53 13.18
C ILE A 192 -11.99 14.20 12.80
N HIS A 193 -12.64 13.38 13.63
CA HIS A 193 -14.02 12.95 13.46
C HIS A 193 -14.98 14.14 13.36
N ALA A 194 -14.84 15.13 14.26
CA ALA A 194 -15.62 16.37 14.24
C ALA A 194 -15.50 17.13 12.92
N GLY A 195 -14.35 17.01 12.23
CA GLY A 195 -14.20 17.58 10.90
C GLY A 195 -15.00 16.87 9.83
N TYR A 196 -14.96 15.55 9.77
CA TYR A 196 -15.79 14.81 8.83
C TYR A 196 -17.30 14.94 9.11
N ARG A 197 -17.70 15.15 10.37
CA ARG A 197 -19.10 15.42 10.75
C ARG A 197 -19.68 16.65 10.05
N CYS A 198 -18.83 17.60 9.62
CA CYS A 198 -19.23 18.82 8.95
C CYS A 198 -19.65 18.64 7.47
N ALA A 199 -19.35 17.49 6.85
CA ALA A 199 -19.87 17.17 5.52
C ALA A 199 -21.35 16.76 5.60
N ASP A 200 -22.15 17.19 4.62
CA ASP A 200 -23.58 16.86 4.55
C ASP A 200 -23.90 15.86 3.43
N LEU A 201 -23.05 15.74 2.42
CA LEU A 201 -23.13 14.68 1.40
C LEU A 201 -21.93 13.75 1.51
N LEU A 202 -22.18 12.44 1.50
CA LEU A 202 -21.15 11.42 1.33
C LEU A 202 -21.28 10.79 -0.05
N ILE A 203 -20.22 10.89 -0.85
CA ILE A 203 -19.99 10.05 -2.01
C ILE A 203 -19.16 8.85 -1.53
N ARG A 204 -19.84 7.73 -1.28
CA ARG A 204 -19.22 6.51 -0.74
C ARG A 204 -18.58 5.73 -1.86
N LEU A 205 -17.25 5.68 -1.90
CA LEU A 205 -16.50 4.94 -2.91
C LEU A 205 -16.58 3.41 -2.68
N PRO A 206 -16.39 2.58 -3.73
CA PRO A 206 -16.24 1.13 -3.58
C PRO A 206 -15.09 0.75 -2.64
N GLY A 207 -15.12 -0.47 -2.09
CA GLY A 207 -14.08 -0.94 -1.16
C GLY A 207 -13.98 -0.12 0.12
N HIS A 208 -15.14 0.30 0.63
CA HIS A 208 -15.24 1.11 1.84
C HIS A 208 -15.23 0.28 3.11
N ILE A 209 -14.77 0.92 4.18
CA ILE A 209 -14.94 0.47 5.56
C ILE A 209 -16.04 1.32 6.24
N PRO A 210 -16.42 1.04 7.49
CA PRO A 210 -17.37 1.91 8.18
C PRO A 210 -16.93 3.37 8.23
N LEU A 211 -17.91 4.28 8.06
CA LEU A 211 -17.70 5.73 8.06
C LEU A 211 -18.49 6.33 9.24
N PRO A 212 -17.95 6.26 10.47
CA PRO A 212 -18.67 6.61 11.70
C PRO A 212 -19.07 8.09 11.77
N SER A 213 -18.45 8.95 10.94
CA SER A 213 -18.85 10.35 10.81
C SER A 213 -20.16 10.55 10.03
N PHE A 214 -20.67 9.53 9.32
CA PHE A 214 -21.93 9.62 8.58
C PHE A 214 -23.03 8.73 9.15
N PHE A 215 -22.68 7.54 9.61
CA PHE A 215 -23.62 6.52 10.09
C PHE A 215 -23.59 6.41 11.61
N THR A 216 -24.72 6.05 12.22
CA THR A 216 -24.80 5.85 13.68
C THR A 216 -24.07 4.59 14.14
N ALA A 217 -23.92 3.61 13.25
CA ALA A 217 -23.23 2.36 13.51
C ALA A 217 -22.50 1.86 12.24
N PRO A 218 -21.39 1.13 12.39
CA PRO A 218 -20.68 0.88 13.65
C PRO A 218 -19.89 2.11 14.14
N PRO A 219 -19.79 2.34 15.46
CA PRO A 219 -19.08 3.48 16.02
C PRO A 219 -17.56 3.26 16.07
N LEU A 220 -16.82 4.33 16.37
CA LEU A 220 -15.44 4.21 16.86
C LEU A 220 -15.45 3.61 18.28
N PRO A 221 -14.37 2.92 18.70
CA PRO A 221 -13.08 2.81 18.02
C PRO A 221 -13.00 1.70 16.97
N SER A 222 -12.25 1.96 15.90
CA SER A 222 -12.17 1.07 14.74
C SER A 222 -11.44 -0.26 14.96
N TYR A 223 -10.61 -0.36 16.00
CA TYR A 223 -9.95 -1.63 16.32
C TYR A 223 -10.93 -2.70 16.81
N GLU A 224 -12.12 -2.31 17.26
CA GLU A 224 -13.17 -3.25 17.69
C GLU A 224 -13.89 -3.91 16.51
N TRP A 225 -13.69 -3.41 15.28
CA TRP A 225 -14.33 -3.94 14.08
C TRP A 225 -13.70 -5.25 13.58
N VAL A 226 -12.50 -5.58 14.07
CA VAL A 226 -11.67 -6.69 13.58
C VAL A 226 -11.46 -7.70 14.71
N HIS A 227 -11.63 -8.98 14.40
CA HIS A 227 -11.22 -10.06 15.31
C HIS A 227 -9.69 -10.19 15.31
N VAL A 228 -9.10 -10.13 16.50
CA VAL A 228 -7.64 -10.17 16.68
C VAL A 228 -7.05 -11.51 16.23
N ASP A 229 -7.74 -12.62 16.52
CA ASP A 229 -7.22 -13.96 16.22
C ASP A 229 -7.29 -14.28 14.73
N THR A 230 -8.42 -13.98 14.08
CA THR A 230 -8.63 -14.30 12.67
C THR A 230 -8.16 -13.20 11.73
N ARG A 231 -7.90 -11.98 12.23
CA ARG A 231 -7.57 -10.79 11.45
C ARG A 231 -8.62 -10.48 10.37
N GLN A 232 -9.87 -10.82 10.66
CA GLN A 232 -11.01 -10.58 9.77
C GLN A 232 -11.98 -9.60 10.42
N LEU A 233 -12.74 -8.87 9.60
CA LEU A 233 -13.85 -8.06 10.10
C LEU A 233 -14.86 -8.96 10.81
N ARG A 234 -15.43 -8.46 11.91
CA ARG A 234 -16.53 -9.13 12.59
C ARG A 234 -17.74 -9.25 11.68
N VAL A 235 -18.57 -10.27 11.95
CA VAL A 235 -19.73 -10.60 11.12
C VAL A 235 -20.74 -9.45 11.06
N ASP A 236 -21.01 -8.79 12.19
CA ASP A 236 -21.90 -7.62 12.28
C ASP A 236 -21.41 -6.44 11.42
N ILE A 237 -20.09 -6.22 11.38
CA ILE A 237 -19.47 -5.21 10.53
C ILE A 237 -19.61 -5.60 9.05
N LEU A 238 -19.33 -6.85 8.70
CA LEU A 238 -19.46 -7.37 7.34
C LEU A 238 -20.89 -7.25 6.80
N GLU A 239 -21.89 -7.54 7.64
CA GLU A 239 -23.30 -7.39 7.30
C GLU A 239 -23.63 -5.92 7.04
N SER A 240 -23.18 -4.99 7.89
CA SER A 240 -23.41 -3.55 7.71
C SER A 240 -22.82 -3.00 6.40
N LEU A 241 -21.67 -3.54 5.95
CA LEU A 241 -21.02 -3.13 4.70
C LEU A 241 -21.74 -3.65 3.45
N LYS A 242 -22.54 -4.71 3.58
CA LYS A 242 -23.35 -5.28 2.49
C LYS A 242 -24.69 -4.56 2.32
N MET A 243 -25.14 -3.81 3.34
CA MET A 243 -26.40 -3.06 3.31
C MET A 243 -26.33 -1.84 2.37
N SER A 244 -27.49 -1.51 1.80
CA SER A 244 -27.66 -0.27 1.04
C SER A 244 -27.52 0.94 1.97
N PRO A 245 -26.96 2.08 1.51
CA PRO A 245 -26.92 3.30 2.31
C PRO A 245 -28.28 3.74 2.88
N ASP A 246 -29.38 3.45 2.18
CA ASP A 246 -30.74 3.81 2.57
C ASP A 246 -31.25 3.01 3.79
N GLU A 247 -30.68 1.83 4.04
CA GLU A 247 -31.04 0.96 5.16
C GLU A 247 -30.28 1.35 6.44
N LEU A 248 -29.21 2.12 6.32
CA LEU A 248 -28.35 2.52 7.42
C LEU A 248 -28.80 3.87 8.00
N ALA A 249 -28.86 3.95 9.33
CA ALA A 249 -29.24 5.18 10.01
C ALA A 249 -28.14 6.24 9.89
N LEU A 250 -28.48 7.36 9.26
CA LEU A 250 -27.60 8.52 9.13
C LEU A 250 -27.62 9.38 10.40
N LEU A 251 -26.47 9.92 10.75
CA LEU A 251 -26.36 10.99 11.75
C LEU A 251 -27.03 12.28 11.22
N PRO A 252 -27.62 13.11 12.09
CA PRO A 252 -28.23 14.37 11.66
C PRO A 252 -27.16 15.35 11.14
N SER A 253 -27.57 16.30 10.30
CA SER A 253 -26.73 17.45 9.94
C SER A 253 -26.45 18.33 11.16
N LEU A 254 -25.27 18.94 11.22
CA LEU A 254 -24.91 19.83 12.32
C LEU A 254 -25.67 21.16 12.21
N PRO A 255 -26.17 21.74 13.32
CA PRO A 255 -26.87 23.03 13.32
C PRO A 255 -25.88 24.17 13.06
N TRP A 256 -26.24 25.10 12.17
CA TRP A 256 -25.38 26.25 11.84
C TRP A 256 -25.34 27.27 12.97
N THR A 257 -24.16 27.84 13.22
CA THR A 257 -24.01 28.89 14.22
C THR A 257 -24.57 30.22 13.71
N PRO A 258 -25.32 30.99 14.54
CA PRO A 258 -25.96 32.26 14.12
C PRO A 258 -24.99 33.33 13.57
N SER A 259 -23.70 33.24 13.91
CA SER A 259 -22.65 34.16 13.48
C SER A 259 -22.28 34.04 12.00
N VAL A 260 -22.63 32.93 11.35
CA VAL A 260 -22.34 32.71 9.93
C VAL A 260 -23.45 33.38 9.12
N ARG A 261 -23.14 34.51 8.46
CA ARG A 261 -24.08 35.29 7.63
C ARG A 261 -24.72 34.51 6.45
N ARG A 262 -24.29 33.26 6.24
CA ARG A 262 -24.75 32.33 5.21
C ARG A 262 -24.91 30.95 5.85
N PRO A 263 -26.11 30.64 6.36
CA PRO A 263 -26.87 29.63 5.63
C PRO A 263 -28.37 29.96 5.64
N LYS A 264 -28.96 30.08 4.45
CA LYS A 264 -30.43 30.22 4.31
C LYS A 264 -31.16 28.86 4.38
N LYS A 265 -30.46 27.74 4.17
CA LYS A 265 -31.03 26.39 4.02
C LYS A 265 -30.16 25.34 4.72
N VAL A 266 -30.79 24.32 5.31
CA VAL A 266 -30.12 23.13 5.85
C VAL A 266 -30.43 22.00 4.88
N LEU A 267 -29.43 21.52 4.14
CA LEU A 267 -29.59 20.29 3.35
C LEU A 267 -29.60 19.10 4.30
N LYS A 268 -30.53 18.17 4.06
CA LYS A 268 -30.56 16.90 4.78
C LYS A 268 -29.31 16.12 4.43
N ARG A 269 -28.66 15.53 5.45
CA ARG A 269 -27.55 14.61 5.25
C ARG A 269 -27.96 13.47 4.30
N SER A 270 -27.15 13.20 3.28
CA SER A 270 -27.44 12.18 2.29
C SER A 270 -26.16 11.42 1.87
N VAL A 271 -26.38 10.24 1.26
CA VAL A 271 -25.30 9.37 0.78
C VAL A 271 -25.61 9.00 -0.66
N VAL A 272 -24.58 9.02 -1.51
CA VAL A 272 -24.60 8.52 -2.88
C VAL A 272 -23.52 7.46 -2.99
N GLN A 273 -23.89 6.27 -3.45
CA GLN A 273 -22.92 5.24 -3.77
C GLN A 273 -22.22 5.60 -5.08
N ALA A 274 -20.90 5.76 -5.06
CA ALA A 274 -20.15 6.07 -6.26
C ALA A 274 -19.93 4.83 -7.13
N PRO A 275 -19.87 5.00 -8.47
CA PRO A 275 -19.24 4.04 -9.36
C PRO A 275 -17.75 3.94 -9.06
N LEU A 276 -17.07 3.03 -9.75
CA LEU A 276 -15.63 2.94 -9.69
C LEU A 276 -15.00 4.12 -10.43
N LEU A 277 -14.23 4.94 -9.71
CA LEU A 277 -13.52 6.09 -10.27
C LEU A 277 -12.10 5.69 -10.66
N VAL A 278 -11.90 5.48 -11.96
CA VAL A 278 -10.61 5.09 -12.56
C VAL A 278 -10.27 6.03 -13.70
N ARG A 279 -8.98 6.11 -14.03
CA ARG A 279 -8.55 6.78 -15.25
C ARG A 279 -8.68 5.78 -16.42
N PRO A 280 -9.22 6.20 -17.57
CA PRO A 280 -9.34 5.30 -18.72
C PRO A 280 -7.96 4.99 -19.32
N PRO A 281 -7.77 3.81 -19.94
CA PRO A 281 -6.64 3.54 -20.82
C PRO A 281 -6.57 4.52 -22.00
N THR A 282 -5.39 4.65 -22.62
CA THR A 282 -5.14 5.57 -23.73
C THR A 282 -6.00 5.23 -24.96
N ALA A 283 -6.80 6.19 -25.42
CA ALA A 283 -7.78 5.98 -26.50
C ALA A 283 -7.19 6.00 -27.92
N GLU A 284 -6.26 6.92 -28.20
CA GLU A 284 -5.66 7.16 -29.53
C GLU A 284 -4.91 5.94 -30.09
N SER A 285 -4.50 5.04 -29.19
CA SER A 285 -3.64 3.90 -29.44
C SER A 285 -4.06 2.80 -28.45
N SER A 286 -5.30 2.30 -28.60
CA SER A 286 -5.90 1.35 -27.66
C SER A 286 -4.96 0.18 -27.37
N VAL A 287 -4.55 0.06 -26.11
CA VAL A 287 -3.66 -1.00 -25.61
C VAL A 287 -4.28 -2.40 -25.67
N TYR A 288 -5.57 -2.47 -25.98
CA TYR A 288 -6.29 -3.73 -26.19
C TYR A 288 -6.07 -4.31 -27.60
N THR A 289 -5.47 -3.56 -28.55
CA THR A 289 -5.07 -4.12 -29.85
C THR A 289 -3.65 -4.70 -29.78
N PRO A 290 -3.29 -5.66 -30.65
CA PRO A 290 -1.92 -6.17 -30.74
C PRO A 290 -0.87 -5.08 -30.95
N GLU A 291 -1.18 -4.08 -31.77
CA GLU A 291 -0.28 -2.96 -32.06
C GLU A 291 -0.14 -2.01 -30.86
N GLY A 292 -1.23 -1.73 -30.15
CA GLY A 292 -1.20 -0.91 -28.93
C GLY A 292 -0.42 -1.58 -27.81
N ARG A 293 -0.64 -2.88 -27.62
CA ARG A 293 0.15 -3.70 -26.72
C ARG A 293 1.63 -3.68 -27.08
N ALA A 294 1.98 -3.92 -28.34
CA ALA A 294 3.37 -3.95 -28.80
C ALA A 294 4.08 -2.61 -28.54
N ARG A 295 3.44 -1.47 -28.84
CA ARG A 295 3.99 -0.13 -28.57
C ARG A 295 4.26 0.10 -27.08
N LEU A 296 3.34 -0.31 -26.21
CA LEU A 296 3.52 -0.19 -24.76
C LEU A 296 4.67 -1.07 -24.26
N LEU A 297 4.80 -2.29 -24.78
CA LEU A 297 5.89 -3.19 -24.38
C LEU A 297 7.25 -2.75 -24.91
N GLU A 298 7.28 -2.22 -26.13
CA GLU A 298 8.47 -1.62 -26.73
C GLU A 298 8.96 -0.41 -25.91
N SER A 299 8.05 0.45 -25.43
CA SER A 299 8.42 1.60 -24.60
C SER A 299 8.97 1.21 -23.21
N ILE A 300 8.67 0.01 -22.74
CA ILE A 300 9.23 -0.59 -21.51
C ILE A 300 10.59 -1.28 -21.81
N GLY A 301 10.91 -1.54 -23.06
CA GLY A 301 12.12 -2.27 -23.47
C GLY A 301 11.96 -3.79 -23.52
N VAL A 302 10.71 -4.29 -23.58
CA VAL A 302 10.43 -5.72 -23.78
C VAL A 302 10.70 -6.09 -25.24
N PRO A 303 11.48 -7.15 -25.53
CA PRO A 303 11.77 -7.59 -26.89
C PRO A 303 10.51 -8.01 -27.70
N PRO A 304 10.47 -7.75 -29.03
CA PRO A 304 9.30 -8.05 -29.87
C PRO A 304 8.82 -9.51 -29.83
N GLU A 305 9.72 -10.47 -29.66
CA GLU A 305 9.41 -11.90 -29.54
C GLU A 305 8.53 -12.23 -28.32
N LEU A 306 8.49 -11.35 -27.31
CA LEU A 306 7.69 -11.49 -26.10
C LEU A 306 6.38 -10.69 -26.16
N HIS A 307 6.05 -10.03 -27.27
CA HIS A 307 4.85 -9.18 -27.37
C HIS A 307 3.55 -9.97 -27.57
N ASP A 308 3.64 -11.19 -28.10
CA ASP A 308 2.49 -12.04 -28.43
C ASP A 308 1.72 -12.45 -27.16
N PRO A 309 0.48 -11.98 -26.93
CA PRO A 309 -0.30 -12.29 -25.74
C PRO A 309 -0.73 -13.77 -25.66
N ALA A 310 -0.69 -14.52 -26.76
CA ALA A 310 -0.97 -15.96 -26.74
C ALA A 310 0.20 -16.76 -26.14
N LYS A 311 1.42 -16.23 -26.24
CA LYS A 311 2.67 -16.89 -25.81
C LYS A 311 3.21 -16.33 -24.50
N THR A 312 3.08 -15.02 -24.29
CA THR A 312 3.70 -14.32 -23.17
C THR A 312 2.66 -13.70 -22.25
N LYS A 313 2.75 -14.03 -20.97
CA LYS A 313 1.95 -13.48 -19.87
C LYS A 313 2.74 -12.46 -19.10
N ILE A 314 2.05 -11.46 -18.56
CA ILE A 314 2.68 -10.37 -17.82
C ILE A 314 2.24 -10.38 -16.37
N LEU A 315 3.22 -10.54 -15.48
CA LEU A 315 3.13 -10.21 -14.07
C LEU A 315 3.54 -8.75 -13.86
N ILE A 316 2.64 -7.90 -13.37
CA ILE A 316 2.99 -6.55 -12.93
C ILE A 316 3.41 -6.63 -11.47
N VAL A 317 4.60 -6.15 -11.13
CA VAL A 317 5.07 -6.06 -9.74
C VAL A 317 5.01 -4.61 -9.30
N SER A 318 4.09 -4.27 -8.41
CA SER A 318 3.84 -2.91 -7.95
C SER A 318 3.85 -2.82 -6.43
N PHE A 319 5.03 -2.55 -5.87
CA PHE A 319 5.20 -2.12 -4.48
C PHE A 319 5.92 -0.77 -4.48
N GLY A 320 5.27 0.29 -4.00
CA GLY A 320 5.89 1.62 -4.00
C GLY A 320 7.17 1.70 -3.14
N GLY A 321 8.17 2.45 -3.61
CA GLY A 321 9.40 2.75 -2.85
C GLY A 321 10.52 1.71 -2.96
N GLN A 322 10.52 0.88 -4.01
CA GLN A 322 11.51 -0.19 -4.18
C GLN A 322 12.93 0.33 -4.45
N VAL A 323 13.90 -0.31 -3.81
CA VAL A 323 15.34 -0.14 -4.05
C VAL A 323 15.91 -1.53 -4.39
N PHE A 324 16.23 -1.75 -5.66
CA PHE A 324 16.92 -2.94 -6.20
C PHE A 324 18.44 -2.84 -6.04
N ARG A 325 19.11 -3.84 -5.48
CA ARG A 325 20.57 -3.97 -5.56
C ARG A 325 20.95 -5.42 -5.82
N ARG A 326 22.06 -5.66 -6.52
CA ARG A 326 22.72 -6.97 -6.56
C ARG A 326 23.59 -7.16 -5.31
N PRO A 327 23.75 -8.38 -4.76
CA PRO A 327 24.75 -8.63 -3.73
C PRO A 327 26.17 -8.38 -4.28
N GLY A 328 26.98 -7.61 -3.55
CA GLY A 328 28.36 -7.31 -3.93
C GLY A 328 29.20 -8.59 -4.02
N SER A 329 30.03 -8.67 -5.07
CA SER A 329 30.98 -9.77 -5.25
C SER A 329 32.00 -9.75 -4.11
N SER A 330 31.96 -10.76 -3.23
CA SER A 330 33.01 -11.01 -2.27
C SER A 330 34.01 -12.01 -2.84
N HIS A 331 35.13 -11.52 -3.34
CA HIS A 331 36.39 -12.26 -3.29
C HIS A 331 37.58 -11.34 -3.02
N GLY A 332 38.00 -11.34 -1.75
CA GLY A 332 39.24 -12.03 -1.37
C GLY A 332 40.55 -11.43 -1.85
N SER A 333 41.27 -10.84 -0.90
CA SER A 333 42.65 -10.35 -0.94
C SER A 333 43.65 -11.22 -1.73
N SER A 334 44.53 -10.55 -2.50
CA SER A 334 45.97 -10.78 -2.35
C SER A 334 46.76 -9.50 -2.62
N SER A 335 47.54 -9.09 -1.63
CA SER A 335 48.61 -8.13 -1.78
C SER A 335 49.72 -8.70 -2.66
N ARG A 336 50.11 -8.00 -3.72
CA ARG A 336 51.51 -7.98 -4.16
C ARG A 336 51.81 -6.71 -4.95
N ALA A 337 52.68 -5.91 -4.35
CA ALA A 337 53.32 -4.78 -4.97
C ALA A 337 54.10 -5.22 -6.23
N SER A 338 53.93 -4.50 -7.34
CA SER A 338 55.05 -4.22 -8.25
C SER A 338 54.69 -3.10 -9.25
N SER A 339 55.47 -2.01 -9.13
CA SER A 339 56.01 -1.19 -10.21
C SER A 339 55.06 -0.60 -11.26
N ARG A 340 54.84 0.71 -11.13
CA ARG A 340 54.82 1.63 -12.29
C ARG A 340 56.10 1.44 -13.12
N PRO A 341 56.03 1.63 -14.44
CA PRO A 341 56.84 2.71 -14.98
C PRO A 341 56.08 3.65 -15.92
N HIS A 342 56.60 4.87 -15.87
CA HIS A 342 56.40 6.05 -16.70
C HIS A 342 55.98 5.86 -18.16
N SER A 343 55.14 6.79 -18.63
CA SER A 343 55.34 7.61 -19.84
C SER A 343 54.16 8.58 -19.97
N ARG A 344 54.32 9.86 -19.63
CA ARG A 344 54.86 10.98 -20.43
C ARG A 344 53.81 11.65 -21.34
N ASN A 345 53.81 12.98 -21.22
CA ASN A 345 53.31 14.02 -22.13
C ASN A 345 51.84 14.43 -21.98
N ALA A 346 51.45 15.70 -22.09
CA ALA A 346 52.16 16.98 -22.05
C ALA A 346 51.09 18.07 -22.07
N SER A 347 51.24 19.07 -21.20
CA SER A 347 51.02 20.51 -21.46
C SER A 347 49.77 20.98 -22.21
N GLN A 348 48.99 21.86 -21.59
CA GLN A 348 49.03 23.30 -21.90
C GLN A 348 48.23 24.13 -20.89
N GLU A 349 48.76 25.33 -20.67
CA GLU A 349 48.35 26.38 -19.73
C GLU A 349 47.22 27.25 -20.30
N ASP A 350 46.43 27.89 -19.43
CA ASP A 350 46.19 29.35 -19.38
C ASP A 350 45.12 29.66 -18.28
N ILE A 351 45.48 30.20 -17.12
CA ILE A 351 45.65 31.62 -16.73
C ILE A 351 44.34 32.46 -16.78
N GLY A 352 43.87 32.90 -15.59
CA GLY A 352 43.16 34.19 -15.46
C GLY A 352 42.18 34.42 -14.30
N LYS A 353 42.71 34.78 -13.10
CA LYS A 353 42.28 35.86 -12.14
C LYS A 353 40.84 35.83 -11.54
N LEU A 354 40.55 35.99 -10.23
CA LEU A 354 40.91 37.05 -9.26
C LEU A 354 40.71 36.66 -7.75
N VAL A 355 41.73 36.94 -6.93
CA VAL A 355 41.87 37.49 -5.54
C VAL A 355 40.56 37.87 -4.76
N ASN A 356 40.19 37.24 -3.61
CA ASN A 356 40.55 37.43 -2.14
C ASN A 356 39.80 38.60 -1.39
N PRO A 357 39.68 38.69 -0.02
CA PRO A 357 39.99 37.78 1.11
C PRO A 357 38.98 37.79 2.34
N HIS A 358 39.31 37.00 3.40
CA HIS A 358 38.76 36.86 4.80
C HIS A 358 38.76 38.16 5.68
N PRO A 359 38.59 38.20 7.06
CA PRO A 359 38.33 37.18 8.14
C PRO A 359 37.39 37.62 9.33
N HIS A 360 37.16 36.71 10.32
CA HIS A 360 37.37 36.88 11.80
C HIS A 360 36.38 36.10 12.73
N SER A 361 36.96 35.43 13.74
CA SER A 361 36.40 34.86 15.01
C SER A 361 36.62 35.90 16.16
N PRO A 362 36.49 35.70 17.51
CA PRO A 362 36.20 34.50 18.36
C PRO A 362 35.43 34.76 19.72
N LEU A 363 35.44 33.75 20.64
CA LEU A 363 35.35 33.79 22.15
C LEU A 363 33.93 33.73 22.81
N ASP A 364 33.65 33.15 23.99
CA ASP A 364 34.29 32.22 24.93
C ASP A 364 33.30 31.88 26.10
N TYR A 365 33.43 30.67 26.68
CA TYR A 365 33.35 30.28 28.12
C TYR A 365 32.06 30.23 29.01
N PHE A 366 32.15 29.20 29.90
CA PHE A 366 31.63 28.99 31.28
C PHE A 366 30.41 28.08 31.55
N ALA A 367 30.71 26.94 32.19
CA ALA A 367 29.85 26.17 33.11
C ALA A 367 29.97 26.74 34.56
N PRO A 368 29.15 26.30 35.56
CA PRO A 368 29.46 25.05 36.30
C PRO A 368 28.25 24.28 36.91
N THR A 369 28.58 23.10 37.43
CA THR A 369 27.87 22.06 38.22
C THR A 369 27.53 22.44 39.67
N ILE A 370 26.47 21.83 40.27
CA ILE A 370 26.32 21.50 41.72
C ILE A 370 25.48 20.20 41.90
N ASP A 371 25.87 19.44 42.94
CA ASP A 371 25.57 18.08 43.40
C ASP A 371 24.21 17.77 44.10
N SER A 372 24.11 16.49 44.52
CA SER A 372 23.46 15.92 45.74
C SER A 372 21.96 15.60 45.71
N GLU A 373 21.38 14.59 46.40
CA GLU A 373 21.76 13.30 47.02
C GLU A 373 20.47 12.76 47.71
N ALA A 374 20.41 11.43 47.96
CA ALA A 374 19.53 10.73 48.94
C ALA A 374 17.99 10.77 48.73
N GLY A 375 17.19 9.73 49.01
CA GLY A 375 17.31 8.48 49.74
C GLY A 375 15.93 8.12 50.35
N ILE A 376 15.71 6.85 50.73
CA ILE A 376 14.68 6.26 51.64
C ILE A 376 13.92 5.05 51.02
N GLN A 377 14.35 3.85 51.44
CA GLN A 377 13.57 2.60 51.59
C GLN A 377 12.86 2.60 52.99
N PRO A 378 12.30 1.51 53.60
CA PRO A 378 11.88 0.15 53.16
C PRO A 378 10.40 -0.15 53.60
N SER A 379 9.76 -1.31 53.41
CA SER A 379 9.87 -2.51 54.25
C SER A 379 8.88 -3.64 53.89
N ARG A 380 9.30 -4.86 54.24
CA ARG A 380 8.83 -6.25 54.05
C ARG A 380 7.83 -6.68 55.20
N PRO A 381 7.52 -7.99 55.44
CA PRO A 381 6.51 -8.97 54.93
C PRO A 381 5.49 -9.41 56.05
N PRO A 382 5.16 -10.72 56.27
CA PRO A 382 4.19 -11.70 55.70
C PRO A 382 2.94 -11.89 56.65
N PRO A 383 2.12 -12.99 56.77
CA PRO A 383 2.17 -14.37 56.25
C PRO A 383 0.83 -15.05 55.82
N LYS A 384 0.98 -16.35 55.50
CA LYS A 384 0.04 -17.41 55.12
C LYS A 384 -1.20 -17.57 56.03
N GLN A 385 -2.31 -18.06 55.47
CA GLN A 385 -3.15 -19.08 56.10
C GLN A 385 -4.03 -19.83 55.08
N SER A 386 -4.21 -21.11 55.37
CA SER A 386 -4.76 -22.20 54.57
C SER A 386 -6.15 -22.64 55.05
N THR A 387 -6.74 -23.60 54.32
CA THR A 387 -7.88 -24.49 54.66
C THR A 387 -9.27 -23.94 54.30
N SER A 388 -10.24 -24.70 53.75
CA SER A 388 -10.34 -26.13 53.41
C SER A 388 -11.58 -26.40 52.54
N ASN A 389 -11.44 -27.36 51.63
CA ASN A 389 -12.35 -28.47 51.27
C ASN A 389 -13.87 -28.24 51.18
N PHE A 390 -14.41 -28.55 50.00
CA PHE A 390 -15.38 -29.64 49.87
C PHE A 390 -15.12 -30.42 48.57
N ALA A 391 -15.05 -31.73 48.69
CA ALA A 391 -14.82 -32.70 47.62
C ALA A 391 -16.04 -33.62 47.48
N ALA A 392 -16.28 -34.12 46.26
CA ALA A 392 -16.88 -35.41 45.89
C ALA A 392 -17.39 -35.32 44.43
N HIS A 393 -17.19 -36.26 43.50
CA HIS A 393 -16.49 -37.54 43.49
C HIS A 393 -16.38 -38.05 42.02
N ILE A 394 -15.21 -38.61 41.67
CA ILE A 394 -14.95 -39.89 40.93
C ILE A 394 -15.25 -39.91 39.40
N LEU A 395 -14.26 -39.85 38.48
CA LEU A 395 -13.20 -40.81 38.00
C LEU A 395 -13.71 -41.87 36.99
N PRO A 396 -12.86 -42.55 36.17
CA PRO A 396 -11.59 -42.20 35.48
C PRO A 396 -11.60 -42.68 33.99
N THR A 397 -10.59 -42.59 33.10
CA THR A 397 -9.23 -43.22 33.07
C THR A 397 -8.60 -42.82 31.71
N ASN A 398 -7.54 -42.02 31.64
CA ASN A 398 -6.09 -42.32 31.65
C ASN A 398 -5.53 -43.19 30.52
N LEU A 399 -4.60 -42.60 29.75
CA LEU A 399 -3.26 -43.17 29.49
C LEU A 399 -2.28 -42.04 29.14
N SER A 400 -1.22 -41.93 29.96
CA SER A 400 -0.11 -40.98 29.87
C SER A 400 1.18 -41.70 29.46
N LEU A 401 2.05 -41.07 28.67
CA LEU A 401 3.50 -41.31 28.59
C LEU A 401 4.15 -39.98 28.13
N SER A 402 4.71 -39.17 29.04
CA SER A 402 6.09 -39.13 29.59
C SER A 402 7.14 -38.50 28.66
N ASP A 403 7.61 -37.32 29.06
CA ASP A 403 8.83 -36.64 28.60
C ASP A 403 10.08 -37.46 28.97
N THR A 404 10.81 -37.92 27.95
CA THR A 404 12.28 -38.03 27.89
C THR A 404 12.65 -38.63 26.53
N ASP A 405 13.16 -37.80 25.62
CA ASP A 405 14.36 -38.10 24.81
C ASP A 405 14.66 -36.92 23.88
N LEU A 406 15.45 -36.01 24.42
CA LEU A 406 16.11 -34.92 23.73
C LEU A 406 17.46 -35.46 23.20
N ALA A 407 17.50 -36.07 22.02
CA ALA A 407 18.76 -36.31 21.31
C ALA A 407 18.57 -36.63 19.81
N SER A 408 19.25 -35.85 18.97
CA SER A 408 19.58 -36.09 17.55
C SER A 408 18.45 -36.02 16.51
N LEU A 409 18.09 -34.80 16.10
CA LEU A 409 17.67 -34.53 14.72
C LEU A 409 18.86 -33.91 13.95
N PRO A 410 19.11 -34.28 12.68
CA PRO A 410 20.27 -33.79 11.94
C PRO A 410 20.19 -32.28 11.75
N ALA A 411 21.30 -31.59 12.01
CA ALA A 411 21.46 -30.17 11.76
C ALA A 411 21.27 -29.87 10.26
N CYS A 412 20.20 -29.13 9.90
CA CYS A 412 20.04 -28.56 8.57
C CYS A 412 21.15 -27.52 8.35
N LYS A 413 22.09 -27.84 7.45
CA LYS A 413 23.21 -26.97 7.08
C LYS A 413 22.89 -26.21 5.78
N SER A 414 23.02 -24.89 5.91
CA SER A 414 23.58 -23.92 4.96
C SER A 414 22.83 -23.53 3.68
N ARG A 415 22.37 -22.26 3.71
CA ARG A 415 22.52 -21.17 2.72
C ARG A 415 22.51 -21.52 1.23
N LEU A 416 21.63 -20.81 0.54
CA LEU A 416 21.47 -20.85 -0.90
C LEU A 416 21.29 -19.40 -1.40
N ALA A 417 22.38 -18.63 -1.39
CA ALA A 417 22.49 -17.33 -2.07
C ALA A 417 23.32 -17.55 -3.33
N THR A 418 22.72 -17.39 -4.51
CA THR A 418 23.46 -17.33 -5.78
C THR A 418 23.75 -15.87 -6.14
N PRO A 419 24.78 -15.60 -6.97
CA PRO A 419 25.17 -14.24 -7.38
C PRO A 419 24.11 -13.43 -8.17
N ASN A 420 22.92 -13.98 -8.45
CA ASN A 420 21.91 -13.45 -9.38
C ASN A 420 20.54 -13.15 -8.73
N HIS A 421 20.47 -12.99 -7.41
CA HIS A 421 19.22 -12.73 -6.70
C HIS A 421 18.78 -11.25 -6.74
N ILE A 422 17.51 -10.95 -7.07
CA ILE A 422 16.91 -9.59 -7.00
C ILE A 422 16.53 -9.26 -5.57
N TRP A 423 17.20 -8.29 -4.95
CA TRP A 423 16.73 -7.78 -3.67
C TRP A 423 15.53 -6.83 -3.83
N ILE A 424 14.39 -7.20 -3.25
CA ILE A 424 13.23 -6.33 -3.05
C ILE A 424 13.17 -6.02 -1.55
N PRO A 425 13.08 -4.74 -1.12
CA PRO A 425 12.99 -4.41 0.30
C PRO A 425 11.85 -5.17 0.99
N GLY A 426 12.21 -6.13 1.85
CA GLY A 426 11.30 -7.04 2.54
C GLY A 426 11.52 -8.52 2.21
N ALA A 427 11.92 -8.88 0.98
CA ALA A 427 12.06 -10.28 0.55
C ALA A 427 13.52 -10.81 0.59
N PRO A 428 13.84 -11.93 1.29
CA PRO A 428 15.14 -12.59 1.28
C PRO A 428 15.54 -13.29 -0.04
N PRO A 429 16.86 -13.59 -0.18
CA PRO A 429 17.42 -14.29 -1.34
C PRO A 429 17.04 -15.75 -1.56
N ALA A 430 16.38 -16.05 -2.68
CA ALA A 430 16.16 -17.40 -3.22
C ALA A 430 17.15 -17.75 -4.35
N SER A 431 17.53 -19.04 -4.48
CA SER A 431 18.55 -19.53 -5.43
C SER A 431 18.21 -20.90 -6.07
N LYS A 432 19.10 -21.41 -6.95
CA LYS A 432 19.00 -22.70 -7.65
C LYS A 432 20.26 -23.59 -7.43
N PRO A 433 20.14 -24.93 -7.49
CA PRO A 433 21.26 -25.88 -7.36
C PRO A 433 22.06 -26.08 -8.66
N LEU A 434 23.36 -26.40 -8.54
CA LEU A 434 24.25 -26.82 -9.63
C LEU A 434 24.45 -28.34 -9.61
N PHE A 435 24.41 -28.96 -10.78
CA PHE A 435 24.68 -30.39 -10.99
C PHE A 435 26.17 -30.76 -10.87
N SER A 436 26.41 -32.01 -10.43
CA SER A 436 27.53 -32.96 -10.76
C SER A 436 28.60 -33.21 -9.68
N PRO A 437 29.42 -34.29 -9.75
CA PRO A 437 29.11 -35.72 -9.91
C PRO A 437 29.84 -36.66 -8.89
N SER A 438 29.44 -37.94 -8.85
CA SER A 438 30.22 -39.16 -8.47
C SER A 438 31.00 -39.20 -7.14
N LEU A 439 30.58 -40.07 -6.21
CA LEU A 439 31.48 -40.81 -5.31
C LEU A 439 30.95 -42.24 -5.07
N GLN A 440 31.86 -43.21 -5.22
CA GLN A 440 31.67 -44.66 -5.19
C GLN A 440 31.21 -45.18 -3.82
N PRO A 441 30.48 -46.32 -3.74
CA PRO A 441 30.11 -46.91 -2.46
C PRO A 441 31.28 -47.71 -1.88
N SER A 442 31.62 -47.42 -0.63
CA SER A 442 32.50 -48.28 0.18
C SER A 442 31.68 -49.40 0.81
N THR A 443 32.09 -50.63 0.51
CA THR A 443 31.57 -51.92 0.97
C THR A 443 31.69 -52.09 2.48
N VAL A 444 30.64 -52.63 3.10
CA VAL A 444 30.74 -53.42 4.33
C VAL A 444 30.00 -54.74 4.12
N ILE A 445 30.76 -55.83 4.27
CA ILE A 445 30.37 -57.23 4.12
C ILE A 445 30.09 -57.80 5.52
N ILE A 446 28.92 -58.41 5.74
CA ILE A 446 28.67 -59.43 6.79
C ILE A 446 27.70 -60.49 6.21
N PRO A 447 27.86 -61.81 6.50
CA PRO A 447 27.48 -62.90 5.60
C PRO A 447 26.11 -63.59 5.85
N GLN A 448 25.78 -64.45 4.88
CA GLN A 448 24.55 -65.21 4.56
C GLN A 448 23.98 -66.15 5.65
N ILE A 449 22.65 -66.41 5.57
CA ILE A 449 22.05 -67.77 5.53
C ILE A 449 20.80 -67.77 4.60
N ASN A 450 20.71 -68.76 3.71
CA ASN A 450 19.63 -69.00 2.71
C ASN A 450 18.56 -69.99 3.23
N THR A 451 17.27 -69.74 2.93
CA THR A 451 16.25 -70.78 2.60
C THR A 451 15.03 -70.20 1.82
N ILE A 452 14.95 -70.51 0.52
CA ILE A 452 13.82 -70.77 -0.44
C ILE A 452 12.48 -69.96 -0.34
N PRO A 453 11.84 -69.54 -1.48
CA PRO A 453 10.92 -68.40 -1.59
C PRO A 453 9.41 -68.75 -1.66
N PRO A 454 8.52 -67.73 -1.63
CA PRO A 454 7.45 -67.67 -2.64
C PRO A 454 7.31 -66.31 -3.35
N THR A 455 6.94 -66.38 -4.63
CA THR A 455 6.72 -65.34 -5.64
C THR A 455 5.48 -64.43 -5.36
N PRO A 456 5.28 -63.34 -6.11
CA PRO A 456 5.35 -61.95 -5.65
C PRO A 456 3.99 -61.35 -5.25
N ALA A 457 3.95 -60.54 -4.20
CA ALA A 457 2.88 -59.55 -4.03
C ALA A 457 3.32 -58.26 -4.72
N ALA A 458 2.48 -57.76 -5.62
CA ALA A 458 2.66 -56.49 -6.31
C ALA A 458 2.72 -55.34 -5.29
N ALA A 459 3.93 -54.97 -4.88
CA ALA A 459 4.18 -53.68 -4.25
C ALA A 459 4.46 -52.71 -5.38
N ALA A 460 3.47 -51.90 -5.73
CA ALA A 460 3.72 -50.66 -6.43
C ALA A 460 4.74 -49.86 -5.61
N THR A 461 5.97 -49.78 -6.10
CA THR A 461 6.90 -48.72 -5.73
C THR A 461 6.22 -47.41 -6.11
N PHE A 462 5.52 -46.81 -5.17
CA PHE A 462 5.25 -45.39 -5.21
C PHE A 462 6.60 -44.72 -4.93
N GLU A 463 7.30 -44.37 -6.01
CA GLU A 463 8.35 -43.37 -5.96
C GLU A 463 7.68 -42.08 -5.46
N PHE A 464 7.84 -41.80 -4.16
CA PHE A 464 7.69 -40.45 -3.66
C PHE A 464 8.88 -39.67 -4.23
N ASP A 465 8.70 -39.04 -5.38
CA ASP A 465 9.53 -37.91 -5.76
C ASP A 465 9.27 -36.81 -4.72
N GLU A 466 10.15 -36.69 -3.73
CA GLU A 466 10.32 -35.46 -2.97
C GLU A 466 10.84 -34.38 -3.94
N TYR A 467 9.95 -33.78 -4.72
CA TYR A 467 10.22 -32.47 -5.31
C TYR A 467 10.34 -31.50 -4.14
N GLU A 468 11.56 -31.15 -3.75
CA GLU A 468 11.80 -29.97 -2.92
C GLU A 468 11.12 -28.79 -3.63
N ASP A 469 10.14 -28.18 -2.97
CA ASP A 469 9.35 -27.05 -3.46
C ASP A 469 10.28 -25.81 -3.49
N VAL A 470 11.06 -25.68 -4.56
CA VAL A 470 12.04 -24.60 -4.69
C VAL A 470 11.28 -23.29 -4.93
N PRO A 471 11.47 -22.25 -4.09
CA PRO A 471 10.81 -20.96 -4.26
C PRO A 471 11.03 -20.39 -5.67
N GLN A 472 9.93 -20.07 -6.35
CA GLN A 472 9.93 -19.61 -7.73
C GLN A 472 9.15 -18.30 -7.90
N LEU A 473 9.78 -17.30 -8.53
CA LEU A 473 9.19 -15.97 -8.73
C LEU A 473 8.13 -15.95 -9.86
N LEU A 474 8.40 -16.64 -10.96
CA LEU A 474 7.55 -16.68 -12.15
C LEU A 474 7.11 -18.12 -12.40
N PRO A 475 5.85 -18.41 -12.73
CA PRO A 475 5.36 -19.78 -12.93
C PRO A 475 6.19 -20.64 -13.89
N ASP A 476 6.53 -20.09 -15.06
CA ASP A 476 7.28 -20.77 -16.11
C ASP A 476 7.84 -19.73 -17.11
N ALA A 477 8.51 -20.21 -18.18
CA ALA A 477 9.13 -19.36 -19.20
C ALA A 477 8.15 -18.56 -20.08
N SER A 478 6.83 -18.81 -19.98
CA SER A 478 5.81 -18.02 -20.65
C SER A 478 5.50 -16.71 -19.92
N TRP A 479 6.09 -16.47 -18.75
CA TRP A 479 5.86 -15.26 -17.96
C TRP A 479 7.02 -14.29 -18.06
N ILE A 480 6.68 -13.01 -18.11
CA ILE A 480 7.60 -11.90 -17.83
C ILE A 480 7.07 -11.09 -16.64
N ALA A 481 7.96 -10.44 -15.92
CA ALA A 481 7.65 -9.47 -14.87
C ALA A 481 7.94 -8.04 -15.34
N VAL A 482 7.00 -7.13 -15.13
CA VAL A 482 7.20 -5.69 -15.30
C VAL A 482 7.15 -5.02 -13.93
N VAL A 483 8.29 -4.51 -13.49
CA VAL A 483 8.50 -3.95 -12.16
C VAL A 483 8.30 -2.44 -12.17
N CYS A 484 7.40 -1.94 -11.32
CA CYS A 484 6.98 -0.55 -11.28
C CYS A 484 7.57 0.20 -10.08
N GLY A 485 7.86 1.50 -10.24
CA GLY A 485 8.19 2.37 -9.12
C GLY A 485 9.64 2.30 -8.62
N VAL A 486 10.58 1.98 -9.52
CA VAL A 486 12.01 1.88 -9.21
C VAL A 486 12.70 3.25 -9.05
N SER A 487 13.81 3.30 -8.31
CA SER A 487 14.56 4.55 -8.10
C SER A 487 15.28 5.06 -9.37
N LYS A 488 15.68 6.34 -9.36
CA LYS A 488 16.27 7.06 -10.51
C LYS A 488 17.67 6.52 -10.83
N GLU A 489 18.39 6.13 -9.78
CA GLU A 489 19.73 5.54 -9.84
C GLU A 489 19.66 4.13 -10.46
N GLN A 490 18.71 3.30 -10.03
CA GLN A 490 18.51 1.96 -10.59
C GLN A 490 18.05 1.99 -12.05
N TRP A 491 17.12 2.88 -12.41
CA TRP A 491 16.69 3.07 -13.79
C TRP A 491 17.86 3.46 -14.71
N ASN A 492 18.74 4.35 -14.23
CA ASN A 492 19.89 4.80 -14.98
C ASN A 492 20.99 3.73 -15.08
N ASN A 493 21.15 2.88 -14.05
CA ASN A 493 22.07 1.74 -14.08
C ASN A 493 21.60 0.68 -15.07
N SER A 494 20.29 0.36 -15.10
CA SER A 494 19.73 -0.58 -16.07
C SER A 494 19.88 -0.11 -17.53
N LEU A 495 19.86 1.21 -17.78
CA LEU A 495 20.05 1.79 -19.11
C LEU A 495 21.51 1.85 -19.58
N ARG A 496 22.48 1.80 -18.66
CA ARG A 496 23.91 1.99 -18.97
C ARG A 496 24.67 0.69 -19.22
N GLY A 497 24.03 -0.47 -19.10
CA GLY A 497 24.65 -1.77 -19.39
C GLY A 497 25.88 -2.07 -18.52
N ASP A 498 25.92 -1.54 -17.30
CA ASP A 498 27.03 -1.80 -16.38
C ASP A 498 26.91 -3.25 -15.88
N LYS A 499 27.96 -4.06 -16.14
CA LYS A 499 27.94 -5.54 -16.08
C LYS A 499 27.66 -6.14 -14.70
N ASP A 500 27.58 -5.31 -13.67
CA ASP A 500 27.47 -5.74 -12.29
C ASP A 500 26.03 -5.64 -11.71
N GLU A 501 25.01 -5.15 -12.43
CA GLU A 501 23.60 -5.08 -11.95
C GLU A 501 22.53 -5.42 -13.01
N GLU A 502 22.68 -6.50 -13.79
CA GLU A 502 21.63 -6.96 -14.71
C GLU A 502 20.45 -7.62 -13.95
N LEU A 503 19.21 -7.27 -14.32
CA LEU A 503 17.98 -7.92 -13.84
C LEU A 503 17.93 -9.39 -14.33
N PRO A 504 17.28 -10.30 -13.60
CA PRO A 504 17.07 -11.66 -14.08
C PRO A 504 16.32 -11.69 -15.40
N GLU A 505 16.57 -12.77 -16.14
CA GLU A 505 15.85 -13.07 -17.37
C GLU A 505 14.32 -13.03 -17.15
N GLY A 506 13.62 -12.37 -18.06
CA GLY A 506 12.16 -12.17 -17.98
C GLY A 506 11.72 -11.01 -17.08
N PHE A 507 12.63 -10.26 -16.44
CA PHE A 507 12.30 -9.07 -15.65
C PHE A 507 12.62 -7.78 -16.40
N TYR A 508 11.64 -6.89 -16.44
CA TYR A 508 11.72 -5.58 -17.07
C TYR A 508 11.30 -4.52 -16.06
N VAL A 509 11.78 -3.30 -16.26
CA VAL A 509 11.42 -2.18 -15.40
C VAL A 509 10.56 -1.22 -16.20
N ALA A 510 9.45 -0.80 -15.60
CA ALA A 510 8.58 0.18 -16.22
C ALA A 510 9.18 1.60 -16.07
N PRO A 511 9.16 2.43 -17.13
CA PRO A 511 9.51 3.84 -17.04
C PRO A 511 8.70 4.57 -15.97
N ARG A 512 9.24 5.67 -15.44
CA ARG A 512 8.56 6.45 -14.37
C ARG A 512 7.25 7.09 -14.81
N ASP A 513 7.16 7.40 -16.08
CA ASP A 513 6.02 7.99 -16.77
C ASP A 513 5.14 6.93 -17.45
N VAL A 514 5.38 5.64 -17.19
CA VAL A 514 4.48 4.58 -17.66
C VAL A 514 3.06 4.88 -17.17
N TYR A 515 2.10 4.83 -18.09
CA TYR A 515 0.72 5.05 -17.74
C TYR A 515 0.14 3.75 -17.15
N MET A 516 -0.01 3.71 -15.82
CA MET A 516 -0.45 2.50 -15.10
C MET A 516 -1.78 1.88 -15.57
N PRO A 517 -2.82 2.65 -15.97
CA PRO A 517 -4.03 2.07 -16.54
C PRO A 517 -3.77 1.21 -17.79
N ASP A 518 -2.84 1.65 -18.65
CA ASP A 518 -2.44 0.92 -19.84
C ASP A 518 -1.70 -0.37 -19.48
N LEU A 519 -0.75 -0.28 -18.54
CA LEU A 519 -0.03 -1.45 -18.06
C LEU A 519 -0.99 -2.47 -17.43
N THR A 520 -1.93 -2.01 -16.60
CA THR A 520 -2.94 -2.85 -15.95
C THR A 520 -3.89 -3.48 -16.97
N ALA A 521 -4.24 -2.77 -18.04
CA ALA A 521 -5.04 -3.29 -19.15
C ALA A 521 -4.34 -4.46 -19.87
N VAL A 522 -3.03 -4.34 -20.12
CA VAL A 522 -2.26 -5.41 -20.78
C VAL A 522 -1.77 -6.51 -19.85
N GLY A 523 -1.64 -6.26 -18.55
CA GLY A 523 -1.19 -7.23 -17.55
C GLY A 523 -2.13 -8.41 -17.35
N ASP A 524 -1.59 -9.57 -17.03
CA ASP A 524 -2.36 -10.80 -16.75
C ASP A 524 -2.56 -11.04 -15.27
N VAL A 525 -1.60 -10.65 -14.43
CA VAL A 525 -1.69 -10.64 -12.96
C VAL A 525 -0.95 -9.43 -12.44
N LEU A 526 -1.46 -8.81 -11.37
CA LEU A 526 -0.73 -7.79 -10.61
C LEU A 526 -0.40 -8.33 -9.22
N LEU A 527 0.87 -8.21 -8.83
CA LEU A 527 1.39 -8.51 -7.50
C LEU A 527 1.74 -7.20 -6.78
N GLY A 528 1.12 -6.92 -5.63
CA GLY A 528 1.28 -5.62 -4.98
C GLY A 528 0.69 -5.49 -3.58
N LYS A 529 0.68 -4.26 -3.08
CA LYS A 529 -0.07 -3.86 -1.87
C LYS A 529 -1.44 -3.29 -2.23
N LEU A 530 -2.41 -3.45 -1.34
CA LEU A 530 -3.76 -2.95 -1.57
C LEU A 530 -3.86 -1.43 -1.40
N GLY A 531 -3.77 -0.69 -2.50
CA GLY A 531 -4.11 0.73 -2.56
C GLY A 531 -5.34 0.94 -3.41
N TYR A 532 -6.24 1.85 -3.01
CA TYR A 532 -7.50 2.11 -3.72
C TYR A 532 -7.29 2.31 -5.22
N GLY A 533 -6.32 3.16 -5.62
CA GLY A 533 -6.02 3.43 -7.04
C GLY A 533 -5.73 2.14 -7.82
N THR A 534 -4.73 1.37 -7.38
CA THR A 534 -4.33 0.11 -8.05
C THR A 534 -5.45 -0.93 -8.03
N VAL A 535 -6.16 -1.06 -6.90
CA VAL A 535 -7.31 -1.99 -6.78
C VAL A 535 -8.42 -1.60 -7.76
N SER A 536 -8.76 -0.32 -7.84
CA SER A 536 -9.79 0.17 -8.76
C SER A 536 -9.41 -0.05 -10.23
N GLU A 537 -8.16 0.21 -10.60
CA GLU A 537 -7.66 -0.05 -11.96
C GLU A 537 -7.69 -1.56 -12.28
N CYS A 538 -7.34 -2.44 -11.33
CA CYS A 538 -7.42 -3.89 -11.51
C CYS A 538 -8.85 -4.41 -11.65
N VAL A 539 -9.77 -3.92 -10.82
CA VAL A 539 -11.20 -4.27 -10.90
C VAL A 539 -11.76 -3.83 -12.26
N ASP A 540 -11.47 -2.61 -12.72
CA ASP A 540 -11.98 -2.16 -14.02
C ASP A 540 -11.41 -2.96 -15.19
N ALA A 541 -10.12 -3.26 -15.16
CA ALA A 541 -9.42 -4.01 -16.21
C ALA A 541 -9.61 -5.53 -16.10
N CYS A 542 -10.35 -6.02 -15.10
CA CYS A 542 -10.49 -7.43 -14.74
C CYS A 542 -9.14 -8.14 -14.57
N THR A 543 -8.12 -7.45 -14.05
CA THR A 543 -6.79 -8.00 -13.80
C THR A 543 -6.77 -8.66 -12.41
N PRO A 544 -6.51 -9.97 -12.30
CA PRO A 544 -6.28 -10.62 -11.02
C PRO A 544 -5.20 -9.92 -10.19
N PHE A 545 -5.43 -9.81 -8.89
CA PHE A 545 -4.57 -9.12 -7.94
C PHE A 545 -4.10 -10.10 -6.86
N VAL A 546 -2.81 -10.44 -6.89
CA VAL A 546 -2.10 -11.10 -5.79
C VAL A 546 -1.63 -10.04 -4.81
N TYR A 547 -2.11 -10.07 -3.58
CA TYR A 547 -1.79 -9.04 -2.58
C TYR A 547 -1.09 -9.61 -1.36
N VAL A 548 -0.18 -8.80 -0.79
CA VAL A 548 0.45 -9.10 0.50
C VAL A 548 -0.29 -8.37 1.62
N SER A 549 -0.75 -9.13 2.61
CA SER A 549 -1.53 -8.66 3.75
C SER A 549 -0.81 -7.60 4.57
N ARG A 550 -1.50 -6.49 4.89
CA ARG A 550 -1.02 -5.49 5.85
C ARG A 550 -2.02 -5.29 6.99
N PRO A 551 -1.90 -6.07 8.08
CA PRO A 551 -2.93 -6.15 9.13
C PRO A 551 -3.15 -4.87 9.93
N LEU A 552 -2.23 -3.89 9.84
CA LEU A 552 -2.33 -2.59 10.51
C LEU A 552 -3.02 -1.50 9.66
N PHE A 553 -3.45 -1.84 8.44
CA PHE A 553 -4.13 -0.93 7.53
C PHE A 553 -5.61 -1.30 7.48
N ILE A 554 -6.42 -0.64 8.32
CA ILE A 554 -7.86 -0.94 8.45
C ILE A 554 -8.61 -0.81 7.13
N GLU A 555 -8.20 0.12 6.27
CA GLU A 555 -8.79 0.33 4.95
C GLU A 555 -8.62 -0.87 4.02
N GLU A 556 -7.62 -1.71 4.29
CA GLU A 556 -7.35 -2.92 3.50
C GLU A 556 -8.53 -3.88 3.55
N HIS A 557 -9.25 -3.97 4.67
CA HIS A 557 -10.41 -4.85 4.77
C HIS A 557 -11.52 -4.48 3.78
N GLY A 558 -11.78 -3.19 3.57
CA GLY A 558 -12.75 -2.73 2.58
C GLY A 558 -12.30 -3.09 1.16
N LEU A 559 -11.01 -2.95 0.85
CA LEU A 559 -10.46 -3.30 -0.45
C LEU A 559 -10.44 -4.82 -0.72
N ARG A 560 -10.15 -5.64 0.30
CA ARG A 560 -10.25 -7.11 0.20
C ARG A 560 -11.66 -7.54 -0.13
N LEU A 561 -12.66 -7.00 0.57
CA LEU A 561 -14.07 -7.28 0.28
C LEU A 561 -14.45 -6.92 -1.17
N LEU A 562 -13.96 -5.79 -1.69
CA LEU A 562 -14.18 -5.41 -3.09
C LEU A 562 -13.55 -6.43 -4.05
N LEU A 563 -12.29 -6.81 -3.83
CA LEU A 563 -11.59 -7.79 -4.67
C LEU A 563 -12.25 -9.19 -4.61
N ASP A 564 -12.76 -9.58 -3.45
CA ASP A 564 -13.47 -10.86 -3.26
C ASP A 564 -14.81 -10.86 -4.01
N GLN A 565 -15.56 -9.76 -3.93
CA GLN A 565 -16.83 -9.59 -4.67
C GLN A 565 -16.63 -9.63 -6.18
N GLU A 566 -15.56 -9.02 -6.68
CA GLU A 566 -15.22 -8.96 -8.10
C GLU A 566 -14.47 -10.23 -8.57
N GLY A 567 -14.12 -11.15 -7.66
CA GLY A 567 -13.45 -12.40 -7.98
C GLY A 567 -12.00 -12.23 -8.45
N THR A 568 -11.36 -11.08 -8.17
CA THR A 568 -10.03 -10.74 -8.67
C THR A 568 -8.93 -10.90 -7.61
N GLY A 569 -9.25 -10.95 -6.32
CA GLY A 569 -8.27 -11.02 -5.24
C GLY A 569 -7.72 -12.42 -4.94
N LEU A 570 -6.43 -12.49 -4.60
CA LEU A 570 -5.76 -13.63 -4.00
C LEU A 570 -4.71 -13.15 -2.98
N GLU A 571 -4.74 -13.67 -1.76
CA GLU A 571 -3.77 -13.31 -0.72
C GLU A 571 -2.50 -14.16 -0.86
N LEU A 572 -1.34 -13.51 -0.86
CA LEU A 572 -0.03 -14.14 -0.75
C LEU A 572 0.51 -13.88 0.66
N ALA A 573 0.84 -14.96 1.37
CA ALA A 573 1.46 -14.87 2.68
C ALA A 573 2.73 -14.01 2.61
N ARG A 574 2.97 -13.18 3.62
CA ARG A 574 4.14 -12.30 3.63
C ARG A 574 5.41 -13.13 3.55
N GLU A 575 5.47 -14.24 4.27
CA GLU A 575 6.60 -15.16 4.31
C GLU A 575 6.92 -15.73 2.92
N ALA A 576 5.90 -16.09 2.14
CA ALA A 576 6.06 -16.60 0.78
C ALA A 576 6.47 -15.49 -0.20
N TYR A 577 5.87 -14.30 -0.08
CA TYR A 577 6.32 -13.12 -0.82
C TYR A 577 7.80 -12.83 -0.54
N GLU A 578 8.16 -12.88 0.73
CA GLU A 578 9.50 -12.62 1.20
C GLU A 578 10.45 -13.73 0.70
N ALA A 579 10.09 -15.00 0.77
CA ALA A 579 10.89 -16.12 0.25
C ALA A 579 11.03 -16.16 -1.29
N GLY A 580 10.36 -15.27 -2.03
CA GLY A 580 10.35 -15.30 -3.49
C GLY A 580 9.51 -16.44 -4.08
N ASP A 581 8.61 -17.02 -3.28
CA ASP A 581 7.68 -18.07 -3.68
C ASP A 581 6.36 -17.45 -4.14
N TRP A 582 6.34 -17.00 -5.40
CA TRP A 582 5.19 -16.28 -5.97
C TRP A 582 4.47 -17.10 -7.03
N ALA A 583 5.16 -18.05 -7.67
CA ALA A 583 4.71 -18.78 -8.84
C ALA A 583 3.34 -19.45 -8.64
N ALA A 584 3.13 -20.13 -7.50
CA ALA A 584 1.87 -20.79 -7.20
C ALA A 584 0.71 -19.78 -7.11
N ALA A 585 0.88 -18.71 -6.33
CA ALA A 585 -0.12 -17.65 -6.17
C ALA A 585 -0.43 -16.91 -7.48
N VAL A 586 0.60 -16.63 -8.30
CA VAL A 586 0.44 -16.00 -9.62
C VAL A 586 -0.34 -16.92 -10.57
N SER A 587 -0.03 -18.22 -10.59
CA SER A 587 -0.73 -19.21 -11.41
C SER A 587 -2.20 -19.35 -11.02
N GLU A 588 -2.47 -19.40 -9.72
CA GLU A 588 -3.83 -19.49 -9.19
C GLU A 588 -4.64 -18.22 -9.52
N ALA A 589 -4.06 -17.04 -9.30
CA ALA A 589 -4.72 -15.77 -9.61
C ALA A 589 -5.01 -15.64 -11.12
N PHE A 590 -4.05 -16.04 -11.97
CA PHE A 590 -4.25 -16.09 -13.41
C PHE A 590 -5.41 -17.02 -13.78
N ALA A 591 -5.42 -18.25 -13.26
CA ALA A 591 -6.49 -19.21 -13.53
C ALA A 591 -7.86 -18.68 -13.10
N LYS A 592 -7.93 -17.99 -11.95
CA LYS A 592 -9.17 -17.41 -11.41
C LYS A 592 -9.75 -16.29 -12.28
N GLY A 593 -8.94 -15.35 -12.75
CA GLY A 593 -9.44 -14.17 -13.48
C GLY A 593 -9.29 -14.19 -15.00
N LYS A 594 -8.57 -15.17 -15.59
CA LYS A 594 -8.30 -15.24 -17.04
C LYS A 594 -9.55 -15.06 -17.89
N LYS A 595 -10.65 -15.75 -17.57
CA LYS A 595 -11.89 -15.68 -18.36
C LYS A 595 -12.46 -14.26 -18.39
N ALA A 596 -12.55 -13.59 -17.24
CA ALA A 596 -13.07 -12.23 -17.16
C ALA A 596 -12.13 -11.25 -17.89
N LYS A 597 -10.82 -11.43 -17.73
CA LYS A 597 -9.80 -10.64 -18.43
C LYS A 597 -9.90 -10.75 -19.94
N ASP A 598 -10.05 -11.96 -20.47
CA ASP A 598 -10.15 -12.22 -21.91
C ASP A 598 -11.43 -11.58 -22.50
N VAL A 599 -12.56 -11.67 -21.78
CA VAL A 599 -13.81 -11.00 -22.18
C VAL A 599 -13.63 -9.48 -22.19
N LYS A 600 -13.07 -8.89 -21.13
CA LYS A 600 -12.80 -7.44 -21.06
C LYS A 600 -11.91 -6.99 -22.22
N ARG A 601 -10.81 -7.71 -22.50
CA ARG A 601 -9.91 -7.38 -23.61
C ARG A 601 -10.62 -7.42 -24.96
N LEU A 602 -11.44 -8.46 -25.19
CA LEU A 602 -12.19 -8.62 -26.43
C LEU A 602 -13.23 -7.51 -26.63
N ASP A 603 -13.99 -7.18 -25.59
CA ASP A 603 -15.01 -6.13 -25.63
C ASP A 603 -14.36 -4.77 -25.89
N MET A 604 -13.29 -4.42 -25.16
CA MET A 604 -12.58 -3.16 -25.34
C MET A 604 -11.91 -3.06 -26.72
N ALA A 605 -11.35 -4.15 -27.25
CA ALA A 605 -10.80 -4.20 -28.61
C ALA A 605 -11.87 -4.01 -29.69
N ARG A 606 -13.12 -4.38 -29.41
CA ARG A 606 -14.29 -4.18 -30.30
C ARG A 606 -15.00 -2.84 -30.08
N GLY A 607 -14.51 -2.00 -29.16
CA GLY A 607 -15.15 -0.73 -28.82
C GLY A 607 -16.42 -0.88 -27.95
N VAL A 608 -16.65 -2.04 -27.35
CA VAL A 608 -17.81 -2.29 -26.50
C VAL A 608 -17.53 -1.79 -25.08
N GLY A 609 -18.38 -0.90 -24.58
CA GLY A 609 -18.31 -0.42 -23.18
C GLY A 609 -17.15 0.52 -22.86
N VAL A 610 -16.44 1.05 -23.87
CA VAL A 610 -15.28 1.94 -23.69
C VAL A 610 -15.65 3.20 -22.89
N ASP A 611 -16.82 3.77 -23.13
CA ASP A 611 -17.27 5.01 -22.50
C ASP A 611 -17.99 4.82 -21.16
N ARG A 612 -18.14 3.56 -20.69
CA ARG A 612 -18.96 3.26 -19.50
C ARG A 612 -18.52 4.05 -18.28
N ARG A 613 -17.21 4.08 -17.98
CA ARG A 613 -16.66 4.80 -16.81
C ARG A 613 -16.75 6.31 -16.97
N GLU A 614 -16.58 6.81 -18.19
CA GLU A 614 -16.77 8.23 -18.49
C GLU A 614 -18.23 8.67 -18.31
N GLU A 615 -19.20 7.84 -18.70
CA GLU A 615 -20.62 8.10 -18.46
C GLU A 615 -20.98 8.05 -16.96
N GLU A 616 -20.54 7.00 -16.25
CA GLU A 616 -20.73 6.85 -14.81
C GLU A 616 -20.12 8.03 -14.03
N GLY A 617 -18.89 8.43 -14.39
CA GLY A 617 -18.18 9.56 -13.81
C GLY A 617 -18.85 10.91 -14.06
N ARG A 618 -19.31 11.15 -15.30
CA ARG A 618 -20.09 12.36 -15.65
C ARG A 618 -21.41 12.44 -14.90
N LYS A 619 -22.13 11.32 -14.78
CA LYS A 619 -23.38 11.26 -14.01
C LYS A 619 -23.15 11.60 -12.53
N LEU A 620 -22.08 11.08 -11.93
CA LEU A 620 -21.71 11.41 -10.56
C LEU A 620 -21.32 12.90 -10.43
N ALA A 621 -20.53 13.43 -11.39
CA ALA A 621 -20.15 14.84 -11.41
C ALA A 621 -21.38 15.77 -11.46
N GLY A 622 -22.35 15.47 -12.34
CA GLY A 622 -23.63 16.16 -12.41
C GLY A 622 -24.40 16.10 -11.10
N THR A 623 -24.45 14.92 -10.46
CA THR A 623 -25.11 14.76 -9.14
C THR A 623 -24.47 15.67 -8.07
N VAL A 624 -23.14 15.78 -8.05
CA VAL A 624 -22.42 16.62 -7.09
C VAL A 624 -22.63 18.11 -7.39
N THR A 625 -22.56 18.54 -8.65
CA THR A 625 -22.76 19.94 -9.03
C THR A 625 -24.21 20.38 -8.81
N ASP A 626 -25.18 19.49 -9.07
CA ASP A 626 -26.60 19.70 -8.76
C ASP A 626 -26.83 19.88 -7.26
N TRP A 627 -26.27 18.98 -6.43
CA TRP A 627 -26.40 19.08 -4.98
C TRP A 627 -25.79 20.38 -4.43
N VAL A 628 -24.61 20.79 -4.91
CA VAL A 628 -24.02 22.08 -4.52
C VAL A 628 -24.88 23.24 -5.01
N THR A 629 -25.44 23.18 -6.22
CA THR A 629 -26.31 24.24 -6.75
C THR A 629 -27.58 24.41 -5.92
N GLU A 630 -28.17 23.30 -5.45
CA GLU A 630 -29.40 23.29 -4.64
C GLU A 630 -29.25 24.04 -3.31
N TRP A 631 -28.01 24.16 -2.81
CA TRP A 631 -27.67 24.98 -1.65
C TRP A 631 -27.88 26.47 -1.90
N TRP A 632 -27.68 26.93 -3.14
CA TRP A 632 -27.68 28.34 -3.53
C TRP A 632 -28.96 28.78 -4.24
N THR A 633 -29.88 27.86 -4.54
CA THR A 633 -31.22 28.16 -5.08
C THR A 633 -32.19 28.45 -3.92
N ASP A 634 -32.91 29.57 -4.01
CA ASP A 634 -33.94 29.99 -3.04
C ASP A 634 -35.20 29.10 -3.09
#